data_AF-A0A850GBG7-F1
#
_entry.id   AF-A0A850GBG7-F1
#
_cell.length_a   1.000
_cell.length_b   1.000
_cell.length_c   1.000
_cell.angle_alpha   90.00
_cell.angle_beta   90.00
_cell.angle_gamma   90.00
#
_symmetry.space_group_name_H-M   'P 1'
#
loop_
_entity.id
_entity.type
_entity.pdbx_description
1 polymer ?
#
loop_
_entity_poly.entity_id
_entity_poly.type
_entity_poly.pdbx_seq_one_letter_code
_entity_poly.pdbx_strand_id
1 'polypeptide(L)'
;MTRMTNDLTKPLAAALLLGTLSFAVGCANDGSADEGGECPSDEAFFDEQVWQPIASMSCYSCHNVEGAAKDSRMVLLGPDEADAVTTNMATMAAMAQEDVDGTSLLLLKPTSTHPDGHGGGMVFGTDSDQYAVFEEFVARARGTFECEDEAESGGDAGELVCGEDELAELGVRGIRRLSHIEYDNSVSDLVEVSGELAEQGTSFASDNVINGFTKNASVLTVSSLLADQYRQAAEALADHVVDNQVEYLGCDPAEGEACAESFVRAFGTRAFRRPITDSEVARYMDLFIDIDAEDGFDEGLRWTVSALLQSPNFLYRTELGVDAGDGSYALTAHEVAAELSYLILGTTPDDELVALAESGEILEPAVLEAQAERLLADPRSEQTLLRFVDEWLNITLLSSVTRDPDLYPEFSAEIRADMLGEIHRVASEVFYAGGSLADLMTVDFTYVTAELAAFYGVPAPDNVDAEGFGRVELDGVTYGGLLTQGALNATHAKPTTSSPIHRGVMVRERLLCQELPPPPASLDTSPPPVDPSLSTRERYEQHSSDPACAGCHELIDGIGFGLEHYDAIGRFRDYDGEHPVDAAGEIVRSQDIDGTFEGAAQLQDILAAGEEVQSCYVQMWAEYSLGAELEGELECVGDSLRERFAASEGRLDVLVDALVTSPHFLRRRADDGASSGSGDEGDEGESEDTGTSTDEGGETEGGEDTSDEGDEGSEGPSMTDGIEIEIMVDSMWGQGECDTVHVYNVTDAPISWEVSIELPGTLANYWNAVASVDAELTTFVGESHNSTVEAQGTVSFGYCVDY
;
A
#
# COMPACT_ATOMS: atom_id res chain seq x y z
N MET A 1 19.51 41.83 44.73
CA MET A 1 19.16 43.23 45.07
C MET A 1 17.65 43.37 44.84
N THR A 2 16.84 43.11 45.86
CA THR A 2 16.12 44.10 46.69
C THR A 2 14.94 44.75 45.92
N ARG A 3 13.73 44.18 45.98
CA ARG A 3 12.64 44.41 46.97
C ARG A 3 11.92 45.76 46.83
N MET A 4 10.59 45.73 46.67
CA MET A 4 9.57 46.09 47.69
C MET A 4 8.18 46.13 46.99
N THR A 5 7.20 45.25 47.23
CA THR A 5 6.38 44.93 48.43
C THR A 5 5.50 46.07 48.96
N ASN A 6 4.18 45.87 48.92
CA ASN A 6 3.28 45.73 50.08
C ASN A 6 1.82 45.60 49.55
N ASP A 7 1.05 44.53 49.77
CA ASP A 7 0.74 43.73 50.98
C ASP A 7 -0.26 44.40 51.94
N LEU A 8 -1.21 43.58 52.43
CA LEU A 8 -1.97 43.62 53.68
C LEU A 8 -3.13 42.58 53.57
N THR A 9 -2.89 41.29 53.84
CA THR A 9 -3.07 40.55 55.13
C THR A 9 -4.53 40.48 55.63
N LYS A 10 -5.14 39.36 56.09
CA LYS A 10 -4.75 38.39 57.17
C LYS A 10 -5.98 37.43 57.49
N PRO A 11 -5.97 36.45 58.46
CA PRO A 11 -5.49 35.05 58.33
C PRO A 11 -6.42 33.93 58.93
N LEU A 12 -5.98 32.67 58.76
CA LEU A 12 -6.03 31.42 59.58
C LEU A 12 -7.06 31.14 60.72
N ALA A 13 -7.66 29.94 60.59
CA ALA A 13 -7.75 28.78 61.52
C ALA A 13 -8.50 28.84 62.88
N ALA A 14 -9.46 27.91 63.08
CA ALA A 14 -9.35 26.72 63.96
C ALA A 14 -10.71 26.19 64.51
N ALA A 15 -10.93 24.88 64.29
CA ALA A 15 -11.52 23.86 65.18
C ALA A 15 -12.92 24.04 65.82
N LEU A 16 -13.86 23.09 65.61
CA LEU A 16 -14.01 21.91 66.50
C LEU A 16 -15.12 20.93 66.01
N LEU A 17 -14.81 19.65 66.18
CA LEU A 17 -15.61 18.43 66.05
C LEU A 17 -16.89 18.38 66.90
N LEU A 18 -17.88 17.60 66.43
CA LEU A 18 -18.75 16.61 67.12
C LEU A 18 -19.94 16.36 66.16
N GLY A 19 -20.29 15.17 65.68
CA GLY A 19 -20.02 13.80 66.12
C GLY A 19 -21.32 12.99 65.92
N THR A 20 -21.23 11.95 65.09
CA THR A 20 -21.96 10.66 65.18
C THR A 20 -23.49 10.62 65.07
N LEU A 21 -23.99 9.87 64.08
CA LEU A 21 -24.47 8.49 64.32
C LEU A 21 -24.68 7.75 62.99
N SER A 22 -23.81 6.78 62.76
CA SER A 22 -23.98 5.66 61.83
C SER A 22 -24.61 4.50 62.61
N PHE A 23 -25.44 3.70 61.94
CA PHE A 23 -25.56 2.27 62.22
C PHE A 23 -25.75 1.53 60.89
N ALA A 24 -24.82 0.60 60.67
CA ALA A 24 -24.64 -0.25 59.51
C ALA A 24 -25.35 -1.61 59.67
N VAL A 25 -25.60 -2.27 58.52
CA VAL A 25 -25.32 -3.69 58.19
C VAL A 25 -25.32 -3.71 56.64
N GLY A 26 -24.36 -4.23 55.85
CA GLY A 26 -23.23 -5.11 56.06
C GLY A 26 -23.30 -6.26 55.05
N CYS A 27 -22.44 -6.27 54.02
CA CYS A 27 -21.80 -7.44 53.40
C CYS A 27 -20.50 -6.98 52.71
N ALA A 28 -19.46 -7.79 52.85
CA ALA A 28 -18.06 -7.46 52.68
C ALA A 28 -17.60 -7.38 51.21
N ASN A 29 -16.63 -6.50 50.94
CA ASN A 29 -15.74 -6.58 49.79
C ASN A 29 -14.31 -6.51 50.34
N ASP A 30 -13.66 -7.66 50.44
CA ASP A 30 -12.23 -7.78 50.67
C ASP A 30 -11.66 -8.28 49.33
N GLY A 31 -11.03 -7.39 48.57
CA GLY A 31 -10.35 -7.69 47.33
C GLY A 31 -9.16 -6.75 47.21
N SER A 32 -8.04 -7.18 47.75
CA SER A 32 -6.71 -6.62 47.46
C SER A 32 -6.41 -6.84 45.98
N ALA A 33 -6.00 -5.79 45.30
CA ALA A 33 -5.37 -5.89 43.98
C ALA A 33 -4.04 -6.64 44.13
N ASP A 34 -3.97 -7.79 43.48
CA ASP A 34 -2.74 -8.48 43.10
C ASP A 34 -2.64 -8.29 41.58
N GLU A 35 -1.49 -7.79 41.12
CA GLU A 35 -1.10 -7.71 39.71
C GLU A 35 -0.51 -9.07 39.31
N GLY A 36 -1.15 -9.71 38.34
CA GLY A 36 -0.80 -10.98 37.71
C GLY A 36 -1.98 -11.39 36.83
N GLY A 37 -1.79 -11.42 35.51
CA GLY A 37 -2.87 -11.73 34.56
C GLY A 37 -3.35 -13.16 34.73
N GLU A 38 -4.57 -13.35 35.23
CA GLU A 38 -5.22 -14.66 35.26
C GLU A 38 -5.60 -15.08 33.84
N CYS A 39 -5.28 -16.33 33.48
CA CYS A 39 -5.75 -17.01 32.27
C CYS A 39 -7.26 -16.76 32.06
N PRO A 40 -7.68 -16.15 30.94
CA PRO A 40 -9.08 -15.88 30.70
C PRO A 40 -9.86 -17.19 30.63
N SER A 41 -11.04 -17.19 31.25
CA SER A 41 -11.97 -18.33 31.13
C SER A 41 -12.32 -18.58 29.66
N ASP A 42 -12.61 -19.84 29.28
CA ASP A 42 -12.98 -20.18 27.90
C ASP A 42 -14.13 -19.33 27.35
N GLU A 43 -15.08 -18.92 28.21
CA GLU A 43 -16.19 -18.05 27.84
C GLU A 43 -15.74 -16.59 27.58
N ALA A 44 -14.80 -16.07 28.37
CA ALA A 44 -14.24 -14.73 28.17
C ALA A 44 -13.35 -14.68 26.92
N PHE A 45 -12.47 -15.68 26.76
CA PHE A 45 -11.67 -15.83 25.54
C PHE A 45 -12.56 -15.97 24.30
N PHE A 46 -13.59 -16.80 24.37
CA PHE A 46 -14.52 -16.94 23.23
C PHE A 46 -15.24 -15.64 22.91
N ASP A 47 -15.74 -14.89 23.89
CA ASP A 47 -16.45 -13.63 23.63
C ASP A 47 -15.50 -12.60 23.00
N GLU A 48 -14.36 -12.36 23.65
CA GLU A 48 -13.45 -11.24 23.32
C GLU A 48 -12.59 -11.51 22.08
N GLN A 49 -12.15 -12.75 21.88
CA GLN A 49 -11.19 -13.09 20.82
C GLN A 49 -11.85 -13.81 19.63
N VAL A 50 -12.89 -14.62 19.85
CA VAL A 50 -13.49 -15.43 18.78
C VAL A 50 -14.79 -14.82 18.27
N TRP A 51 -15.70 -14.44 19.17
CA TRP A 51 -17.06 -14.06 18.82
C TRP A 51 -17.14 -12.62 18.31
N GLN A 52 -16.78 -11.63 19.15
CA GLN A 52 -16.91 -10.21 18.78
C GLN A 52 -16.10 -9.86 17.52
N PRO A 53 -14.79 -10.16 17.42
CA PRO A 53 -13.98 -9.68 16.29
C PRO A 53 -14.11 -10.53 15.02
N ILE A 54 -14.53 -11.80 15.11
CA ILE A 54 -14.49 -12.72 13.96
C ILE A 54 -15.85 -13.37 13.70
N ALA A 55 -16.32 -14.24 14.60
CA ALA A 55 -17.43 -15.13 14.28
C ALA A 55 -18.80 -14.43 14.20
N SER A 56 -19.01 -13.33 14.94
CA SER A 56 -20.23 -12.54 14.91
C SER A 56 -20.43 -11.80 13.57
N MET A 57 -19.35 -11.51 12.85
CA MET A 57 -19.37 -10.84 11.56
C MET A 57 -19.23 -11.84 10.41
N SER A 58 -18.18 -12.67 10.47
CA SER A 58 -17.77 -13.51 9.34
C SER A 58 -18.50 -14.85 9.26
N CYS A 59 -18.84 -15.45 10.41
CA CYS A 59 -19.51 -16.76 10.43
C CYS A 59 -21.03 -16.65 10.57
N TYR A 60 -21.52 -15.78 11.46
CA TYR A 60 -22.95 -15.62 11.75
C TYR A 60 -23.77 -15.21 10.53
N SER A 61 -23.21 -14.40 9.61
CA SER A 61 -23.88 -13.95 8.39
C SER A 61 -24.49 -15.10 7.57
N CYS A 62 -23.81 -16.25 7.53
CA CYS A 62 -24.27 -17.45 6.85
C CYS A 62 -24.84 -18.51 7.81
N HIS A 63 -24.24 -18.65 8.99
CA HIS A 63 -24.56 -19.69 9.97
C HIS A 63 -25.63 -19.24 10.95
N ASN A 64 -26.78 -18.76 10.46
CA ASN A 64 -27.93 -18.43 11.29
C ASN A 64 -29.19 -19.14 10.75
N VAL A 65 -30.30 -19.01 11.47
CA VAL A 65 -31.56 -19.72 11.15
C VAL A 65 -32.19 -19.32 9.81
N GLU A 66 -31.83 -18.16 9.27
CA GLU A 66 -32.31 -17.64 7.98
C GLU A 66 -31.21 -17.61 6.91
N GLY A 67 -29.94 -17.76 7.29
CA GLY A 67 -28.76 -17.66 6.43
C GLY A 67 -28.55 -18.83 5.47
N ALA A 68 -27.60 -18.66 4.54
CA ALA A 68 -27.29 -19.62 3.49
C ALA A 68 -26.85 -21.00 4.04
N ALA A 69 -26.29 -21.04 5.25
CA ALA A 69 -25.83 -22.25 5.93
C ALA A 69 -26.80 -22.75 7.02
N LYS A 70 -28.09 -22.38 6.98
CA LYS A 70 -29.11 -22.81 7.95
C LYS A 70 -29.28 -24.32 8.10
N ASP A 71 -28.95 -25.09 7.05
CA ASP A 71 -29.02 -26.55 7.04
C ASP A 71 -27.70 -27.21 7.49
N SER A 72 -26.70 -26.40 7.86
CA SER A 72 -25.43 -26.88 8.40
C SER A 72 -25.56 -27.30 9.87
N ARG A 73 -24.51 -27.95 10.38
CA ARG A 73 -24.42 -28.33 11.81
C ARG A 73 -24.04 -27.17 12.74
N MET A 74 -23.59 -26.05 12.17
CA MET A 74 -23.24 -24.85 12.90
C MET A 74 -24.30 -23.80 12.61
N VAL A 75 -25.22 -23.59 13.56
CA VAL A 75 -26.24 -22.54 13.48
C VAL A 75 -26.14 -21.72 14.77
N LEU A 76 -25.81 -20.45 14.61
CA LEU A 76 -25.46 -19.48 15.63
C LEU A 76 -26.63 -18.53 15.88
N LEU A 77 -26.76 -18.05 17.11
CA LEU A 77 -27.70 -17.02 17.54
C LEU A 77 -27.16 -15.62 17.24
N GLY A 78 -28.05 -14.65 17.04
CA GLY A 78 -27.68 -13.26 16.79
C GLY A 78 -26.97 -12.59 17.97
N PRO A 79 -26.11 -11.60 17.71
CA PRO A 79 -25.29 -10.95 18.74
C PRO A 79 -26.11 -10.27 19.85
N ASP A 80 -27.34 -9.84 19.54
CA ASP A 80 -28.25 -9.20 20.50
C ASP A 80 -29.16 -10.19 21.26
N GLU A 81 -29.09 -11.49 20.95
CA GLU A 81 -29.93 -12.51 21.59
C GLU A 81 -29.41 -12.89 22.98
N ALA A 82 -30.34 -13.11 23.91
CA ALA A 82 -29.98 -13.56 25.25
C ALA A 82 -29.27 -14.93 25.19
N ASP A 83 -28.17 -15.07 25.94
CA ASP A 83 -27.32 -16.26 25.98
C ASP A 83 -26.63 -16.59 24.64
N ALA A 84 -26.51 -15.63 23.71
CA ALA A 84 -25.86 -15.82 22.40
C ALA A 84 -24.41 -16.30 22.54
N VAL A 85 -23.60 -15.62 23.35
CA VAL A 85 -22.17 -15.96 23.58
C VAL A 85 -22.02 -17.40 24.06
N THR A 86 -22.69 -17.77 25.14
CA THR A 86 -22.60 -19.13 25.71
C THR A 86 -23.12 -20.20 24.74
N THR A 87 -24.20 -19.92 24.00
CA THR A 87 -24.80 -20.87 23.04
C THR A 87 -23.93 -21.03 21.79
N ASN A 88 -23.38 -19.94 21.29
CA ASN A 88 -22.51 -19.94 20.11
C ASN A 88 -21.17 -20.59 20.43
N MET A 89 -20.61 -20.33 21.62
CA MET A 89 -19.42 -21.01 22.12
C MET A 89 -19.62 -22.52 22.12
N ALA A 90 -20.73 -23.01 22.70
CA ALA A 90 -21.01 -24.44 22.75
C ALA A 90 -21.17 -25.06 21.35
N THR A 91 -21.78 -24.30 20.42
CA THR A 91 -21.98 -24.73 19.03
C THR A 91 -20.65 -24.83 18.28
N MET A 92 -19.80 -23.82 18.40
CA MET A 92 -18.48 -23.80 17.78
C MET A 92 -17.53 -24.81 18.44
N ALA A 93 -17.55 -24.94 19.77
CA ALA A 93 -16.79 -25.96 20.48
C ALA A 93 -17.16 -27.38 20.03
N ALA A 94 -18.42 -27.64 19.65
CA ALA A 94 -18.82 -28.91 19.07
C ALA A 94 -18.22 -29.14 17.68
N MET A 95 -18.14 -28.09 16.86
CA MET A 95 -17.46 -28.14 15.56
C MET A 95 -15.95 -28.33 15.70
N ALA A 96 -15.33 -27.76 16.74
CA ALA A 96 -13.91 -27.92 17.05
C ALA A 96 -13.50 -29.40 17.22
N GLN A 97 -14.41 -30.24 17.72
CA GLN A 97 -14.19 -31.68 17.96
C GLN A 97 -14.22 -32.52 16.69
N GLU A 98 -14.75 -32.00 15.59
CA GLU A 98 -14.77 -32.72 14.33
C GLU A 98 -13.50 -32.45 13.55
N ASP A 99 -12.91 -33.47 12.93
CA ASP A 99 -11.65 -33.35 12.21
C ASP A 99 -11.60 -34.19 10.93
N VAL A 100 -10.67 -33.79 10.05
CA VAL A 100 -10.16 -34.60 8.94
C VAL A 100 -8.65 -34.72 9.15
N ASP A 101 -8.16 -35.96 9.25
CA ASP A 101 -6.75 -36.28 9.50
C ASP A 101 -6.16 -35.55 10.72
N GLY A 102 -6.96 -35.35 11.78
CA GLY A 102 -6.55 -34.72 13.04
C GLY A 102 -6.69 -33.19 13.08
N THR A 103 -6.94 -32.54 11.94
CA THR A 103 -7.11 -31.08 11.87
C THR A 103 -8.59 -30.71 11.97
N SER A 104 -8.95 -29.77 12.84
CA SER A 104 -10.34 -29.41 13.12
C SER A 104 -11.09 -28.88 11.90
N LEU A 105 -12.37 -29.21 11.76
CA LEU A 105 -13.24 -28.59 10.75
C LEU A 105 -13.33 -27.08 10.91
N LEU A 106 -13.17 -26.54 12.13
CA LEU A 106 -13.13 -25.10 12.37
C LEU A 106 -11.85 -24.43 11.85
N LEU A 107 -10.78 -25.20 11.58
CA LEU A 107 -9.57 -24.70 10.94
C LEU A 107 -9.60 -24.96 9.44
N LEU A 108 -10.11 -26.12 9.03
CA LEU A 108 -10.09 -26.55 7.63
C LEU A 108 -11.15 -25.87 6.76
N LYS A 109 -12.37 -25.66 7.29
CA LYS A 109 -13.47 -25.09 6.50
C LYS A 109 -13.25 -23.60 6.25
N PRO A 110 -13.03 -22.72 7.26
CA PRO A 110 -12.83 -21.30 7.00
C PRO A 110 -11.63 -21.01 6.10
N THR A 111 -10.56 -21.81 6.14
CA THR A 111 -9.39 -21.65 5.26
C THR A 111 -9.55 -22.28 3.88
N SER A 112 -10.71 -22.88 3.57
CA SER A 112 -10.95 -23.66 2.34
C SER A 112 -9.95 -24.81 2.08
N THR A 113 -9.20 -25.23 3.10
CA THR A 113 -8.25 -26.35 3.02
C THR A 113 -8.92 -27.71 3.24
N HIS A 114 -10.19 -27.73 3.68
CA HIS A 114 -10.99 -28.95 3.74
C HIS A 114 -11.17 -29.56 2.32
N PRO A 115 -11.10 -30.90 2.14
CA PRO A 115 -11.23 -31.56 0.83
C PRO A 115 -12.53 -31.22 0.07
N ASP A 116 -13.64 -31.10 0.79
CA ASP A 116 -14.94 -30.66 0.23
C ASP A 116 -15.11 -29.13 0.14
N GLY A 117 -14.06 -28.36 0.44
CA GLY A 117 -14.09 -26.90 0.56
C GLY A 117 -15.06 -26.39 1.63
N HIS A 118 -15.32 -25.09 1.62
CA HIS A 118 -16.36 -24.44 2.40
C HIS A 118 -17.33 -23.74 1.46
N GLY A 119 -18.64 -23.93 1.67
CA GLY A 119 -19.66 -23.47 0.72
C GLY A 119 -19.71 -21.95 0.51
N GLY A 120 -19.17 -21.17 1.46
CA GLY A 120 -19.02 -19.72 1.37
C GLY A 120 -17.63 -19.25 0.89
N GLY A 121 -16.78 -20.16 0.42
CA GLY A 121 -15.38 -19.84 0.10
C GLY A 121 -14.48 -19.71 1.34
N MET A 122 -13.28 -19.19 1.11
CA MET A 122 -12.30 -18.90 2.16
C MET A 122 -12.76 -17.67 2.95
N VAL A 123 -12.70 -17.77 4.28
CA VAL A 123 -13.10 -16.75 5.25
C VAL A 123 -11.87 -16.04 5.83
N PHE A 124 -10.76 -16.77 6.05
CA PHE A 124 -9.46 -16.24 6.43
C PHE A 124 -8.34 -17.22 5.99
N GLY A 125 -7.11 -16.72 5.82
CA GLY A 125 -5.95 -17.52 5.41
C GLY A 125 -5.31 -18.31 6.55
N THR A 126 -4.45 -19.29 6.24
CA THR A 126 -3.74 -20.08 7.27
C THR A 126 -2.67 -19.31 8.03
N ASP A 127 -2.19 -18.22 7.46
CA ASP A 127 -1.08 -17.43 8.01
C ASP A 127 -1.60 -16.14 8.69
N SER A 128 -2.87 -16.12 9.08
CA SER A 128 -3.57 -14.94 9.62
C SER A 128 -3.79 -15.02 11.12
N ASP A 129 -3.92 -13.87 11.78
CA ASP A 129 -4.24 -13.81 13.22
C ASP A 129 -5.56 -14.49 13.57
N GLN A 130 -6.55 -14.41 12.66
CA GLN A 130 -7.83 -15.12 12.84
C GLN A 130 -7.63 -16.64 12.87
N TYR A 131 -6.67 -17.16 12.10
CA TYR A 131 -6.31 -18.57 12.16
C TYR A 131 -5.69 -18.95 13.50
N ALA A 132 -4.73 -18.14 14.00
CA ALA A 132 -4.09 -18.36 15.30
C ALA A 132 -5.10 -18.37 16.46
N VAL A 133 -6.03 -17.40 16.47
CA VAL A 133 -7.13 -17.34 17.44
C VAL A 133 -8.03 -18.58 17.38
N PHE A 134 -8.34 -19.07 16.18
CA PHE A 134 -9.14 -20.29 16.02
C PHE A 134 -8.37 -21.56 16.39
N GLU A 135 -7.04 -21.60 16.20
CA GLU A 135 -6.20 -22.69 16.69
C GLU A 135 -6.23 -22.78 18.21
N GLU A 136 -6.10 -21.65 18.89
CA GLU A 136 -6.23 -21.59 20.35
C GLU A 136 -7.64 -21.99 20.80
N PHE A 137 -8.69 -21.46 20.18
CA PHE A 137 -10.06 -21.85 20.50
C PHE A 137 -10.29 -23.36 20.32
N VAL A 138 -9.75 -23.96 19.25
CA VAL A 138 -9.82 -25.40 19.00
C VAL A 138 -9.06 -26.17 20.08
N ALA A 139 -7.88 -25.70 20.49
CA ALA A 139 -7.11 -26.31 21.56
C ALA A 139 -7.87 -26.25 22.90
N ARG A 140 -8.48 -25.10 23.24
CA ARG A 140 -9.32 -24.90 24.42
C ARG A 140 -10.53 -25.83 24.40
N ALA A 141 -11.27 -25.85 23.29
CA ALA A 141 -12.43 -26.72 23.12
C ALA A 141 -12.07 -28.20 23.23
N ARG A 142 -10.91 -28.63 22.71
CA ARG A 142 -10.38 -30.01 22.80
C ARG A 142 -9.78 -30.36 24.16
N GLY A 143 -9.64 -29.37 25.05
CA GLY A 143 -8.96 -29.54 26.34
C GLY A 143 -7.47 -29.89 26.19
N THR A 144 -6.87 -29.49 25.07
CA THR A 144 -5.42 -29.62 24.80
C THR A 144 -4.68 -28.31 25.02
N PHE A 145 -5.42 -27.22 25.29
CA PHE A 145 -4.85 -25.95 25.72
C PHE A 145 -4.52 -26.04 27.20
N GLU A 146 -3.24 -25.83 27.53
CA GLU A 146 -2.78 -25.68 28.90
C GLU A 146 -2.45 -24.20 29.09
N CYS A 147 -3.15 -23.54 30.02
CA CYS A 147 -2.71 -22.22 30.48
C CYS A 147 -1.43 -22.43 31.29
N GLU A 148 -0.32 -21.94 30.78
CA GLU A 148 0.96 -22.00 31.47
C GLU A 148 0.95 -20.95 32.60
N ASP A 149 0.92 -21.42 33.85
CA ASP A 149 1.39 -20.60 34.97
C ASP A 149 2.91 -20.42 34.75
N GLU A 150 3.36 -19.20 34.47
CA GLU A 150 4.75 -18.88 34.16
C GLU A 150 5.76 -19.55 35.11
N ALA A 151 6.43 -20.59 34.61
CA ALA A 151 7.64 -21.15 35.20
C ALA A 151 8.45 -21.96 34.19
N GLU A 152 9.34 -21.26 33.50
CA GLU A 152 10.57 -21.78 32.87
C GLU A 152 10.39 -22.96 31.88
N SER A 153 9.92 -22.70 30.66
CA SER A 153 10.64 -23.04 29.40
C SER A 153 9.74 -22.86 28.16
N GLY A 154 10.02 -21.82 27.38
CA GLY A 154 9.39 -21.55 26.08
C GLY A 154 9.45 -20.05 25.84
N GLY A 155 10.07 -19.61 24.75
CA GLY A 155 10.26 -18.18 24.46
C GLY A 155 8.91 -17.54 24.19
N ASP A 156 8.39 -16.87 25.21
CA ASP A 156 7.28 -15.94 25.14
C ASP A 156 7.74 -14.71 24.35
N ALA A 157 7.09 -14.44 23.21
CA ALA A 157 7.06 -13.09 22.67
C ALA A 157 6.12 -12.29 23.57
N GLY A 158 6.62 -11.94 24.76
CA GLY A 158 5.91 -11.04 25.66
C GLY A 158 5.56 -9.76 24.91
N GLU A 159 4.44 -9.13 25.29
CA GLU A 159 4.03 -7.81 24.81
C GLU A 159 5.26 -6.90 24.73
N LEU A 160 5.58 -6.39 23.54
CA LEU A 160 6.78 -5.62 23.27
C LEU A 160 6.72 -4.32 24.09
N VAL A 161 7.40 -4.28 25.24
CA VAL A 161 7.48 -3.08 26.08
C VAL A 161 8.64 -2.20 25.60
N CYS A 162 8.30 -1.14 24.87
CA CYS A 162 9.28 -0.18 24.37
C CYS A 162 10.00 0.57 25.51
N GLY A 163 11.33 0.72 25.38
CA GLY A 163 12.17 1.43 26.35
C GLY A 163 12.70 0.60 27.54
N GLU A 164 12.29 -0.66 27.69
CA GLU A 164 12.91 -1.60 28.65
C GLU A 164 14.01 -2.46 28.02
N ASP A 165 13.87 -2.83 26.74
CA ASP A 165 14.87 -3.52 25.94
C ASP A 165 15.35 -2.63 24.78
N GLU A 166 16.65 -2.27 24.79
CA GLU A 166 17.26 -1.49 23.71
C GLU A 166 17.22 -2.24 22.36
N LEU A 167 17.11 -3.58 22.36
CA LEU A 167 16.96 -4.36 21.13
C LEU A 167 15.57 -4.25 20.53
N ALA A 168 14.52 -4.03 21.33
CA ALA A 168 13.15 -3.85 20.85
C ALA A 168 12.99 -2.57 20.01
N GLU A 169 13.88 -1.58 20.19
CA GLU A 169 13.95 -0.37 19.38
C GLU A 169 14.67 -0.56 18.04
N LEU A 170 15.13 -1.79 17.72
CA LEU A 170 15.88 -2.11 16.50
C LEU A 170 15.07 -3.03 15.60
N GLY A 171 15.05 -2.72 14.30
CA GLY A 171 14.51 -3.62 13.29
C GLY A 171 15.47 -4.77 12.99
N VAL A 172 14.95 -5.86 12.44
CA VAL A 172 15.77 -7.00 12.01
C VAL A 172 16.62 -6.65 10.80
N ARG A 173 17.85 -7.17 10.81
CA ARG A 173 18.79 -7.03 9.69
C ARG A 173 18.24 -7.67 8.43
N GLY A 174 18.40 -7.02 7.28
CA GLY A 174 17.79 -7.50 6.04
C GLY A 174 18.50 -7.03 4.78
N ILE A 175 17.94 -7.44 3.65
CA ILE A 175 18.27 -6.90 2.32
C ILE A 175 16.99 -6.39 1.68
N ARG A 176 17.08 -5.26 0.98
CA ARG A 176 15.93 -4.61 0.34
C ARG A 176 16.19 -4.47 -1.14
N ARG A 177 15.35 -5.06 -1.99
CA ARG A 177 15.44 -4.82 -3.43
C ARG A 177 15.11 -3.35 -3.70
N LEU A 178 15.83 -2.72 -4.61
CA LEU A 178 15.44 -1.39 -5.10
C LEU A 178 14.05 -1.50 -5.76
N SER A 179 13.12 -0.62 -5.38
CA SER A 179 11.89 -0.40 -6.16
C SER A 179 12.24 0.06 -7.58
N HIS A 180 11.33 -0.06 -8.55
CA HIS A 180 11.63 0.33 -9.94
C HIS A 180 12.04 1.79 -10.08
N ILE A 181 11.40 2.69 -9.35
CA ILE A 181 11.77 4.11 -9.33
C ILE A 181 13.17 4.30 -8.70
N GLU A 182 13.50 3.56 -7.65
CA GLU A 182 14.85 3.65 -7.05
C GLU A 182 15.92 3.05 -7.98
N TYR A 183 15.59 1.99 -8.73
CA TYR A 183 16.44 1.44 -9.78
C TYR A 183 16.71 2.50 -10.86
N ASP A 184 15.66 3.12 -11.39
CA ASP A 184 15.72 4.14 -12.45
C ASP A 184 16.53 5.37 -12.02
N ASN A 185 16.29 5.86 -10.81
CA ASN A 185 17.09 6.95 -10.24
C ASN A 185 18.56 6.54 -10.06
N SER A 186 18.81 5.32 -9.56
CA SER A 186 20.17 4.82 -9.34
C SER A 186 20.94 4.67 -10.65
N VAL A 187 20.32 4.14 -11.71
CA VAL A 187 21.00 4.03 -13.01
C VAL A 187 21.19 5.39 -13.65
N SER A 188 20.23 6.32 -13.49
CA SER A 188 20.37 7.70 -13.96
C SER A 188 21.57 8.40 -13.34
N ASP A 189 21.83 8.21 -12.06
CA ASP A 189 23.01 8.78 -11.39
C ASP A 189 24.33 8.05 -11.74
N LEU A 190 24.27 6.75 -12.06
CA LEU A 190 25.45 5.95 -12.37
C LEU A 190 25.94 6.11 -13.82
N VAL A 191 25.00 6.20 -14.76
CA VAL A 191 25.29 6.29 -16.20
C VAL A 191 24.76 7.59 -16.83
N GLU A 192 24.43 8.61 -16.03
CA GLU A 192 24.09 9.97 -16.48
C GLU A 192 23.05 10.03 -17.64
N VAL A 193 22.07 9.12 -17.63
CA VAL A 193 21.03 9.00 -18.66
C VAL A 193 19.78 9.82 -18.32
N SER A 194 18.95 10.08 -19.33
CA SER A 194 17.64 10.74 -19.19
C SER A 194 16.64 10.19 -20.22
N GLY A 195 15.35 10.41 -20.00
CA GLY A 195 14.27 9.93 -20.87
C GLY A 195 14.09 8.41 -20.81
N GLU A 196 13.72 7.79 -21.93
CA GLU A 196 13.37 6.35 -21.99
C GLU A 196 14.47 5.43 -21.43
N LEU A 197 15.75 5.79 -21.61
CA LEU A 197 16.87 5.01 -21.09
C LEU A 197 17.05 5.13 -19.57
N ALA A 198 16.56 6.21 -18.96
CA ALA A 198 16.51 6.40 -17.51
C ALA A 198 15.31 5.71 -16.85
N GLU A 199 14.22 5.50 -17.61
CA GLU A 199 12.92 5.03 -17.12
C GLU A 199 12.67 3.55 -17.44
N GLN A 200 13.72 2.71 -17.34
CA GLN A 200 13.64 1.29 -17.70
C GLN A 200 12.62 0.54 -16.82
N GLY A 201 12.51 0.92 -15.55
CA GLY A 201 11.61 0.37 -14.56
C GLY A 201 10.14 0.44 -14.95
N THR A 202 9.76 1.42 -15.78
CA THR A 202 8.39 1.53 -16.31
C THR A 202 7.98 0.35 -17.20
N SER A 203 8.96 -0.37 -17.76
CA SER A 203 8.73 -1.57 -18.60
C SER A 203 8.77 -2.88 -17.82
N PHE A 204 9.08 -2.84 -16.52
CA PHE A 204 9.20 -4.03 -15.69
C PHE A 204 7.81 -4.52 -15.24
N ALA A 205 7.71 -5.79 -14.87
CA ALA A 205 6.55 -6.28 -14.13
C ALA A 205 6.40 -5.47 -12.84
N SER A 206 5.20 -4.99 -12.49
CA SER A 206 5.01 -4.00 -11.42
C SER A 206 5.53 -4.47 -10.05
N ASP A 207 5.93 -3.51 -9.23
CA ASP A 207 6.26 -3.76 -7.83
C ASP A 207 5.00 -4.20 -7.07
N ASN A 208 5.13 -5.25 -6.25
CA ASN A 208 4.10 -5.60 -5.28
C ASN A 208 3.99 -4.47 -4.25
N VAL A 209 2.77 -4.14 -3.86
CA VAL A 209 2.48 -3.07 -2.90
C VAL A 209 1.92 -3.65 -1.62
N ILE A 210 2.31 -3.07 -0.49
CA ILE A 210 1.70 -3.27 0.82
C ILE A 210 1.34 -1.89 1.36
N ASN A 211 0.11 -1.72 1.85
CA ASN A 211 -0.42 -0.43 2.27
C ASN A 211 -0.20 0.69 1.23
N GLY A 212 -0.29 0.35 -0.07
CA GLY A 212 -0.07 1.29 -1.19
C GLY A 212 1.39 1.60 -1.52
N PHE A 213 2.36 1.12 -0.72
CA PHE A 213 3.77 1.44 -0.91
C PHE A 213 4.51 0.40 -1.75
N THR A 214 5.31 0.87 -2.71
CA THR A 214 6.07 0.01 -3.65
C THR A 214 7.46 -0.39 -3.13
N LYS A 215 7.79 -0.04 -1.87
CA LYS A 215 9.12 -0.26 -1.28
C LYS A 215 9.18 -1.40 -0.25
N ASN A 216 8.09 -2.12 -0.02
CA ASN A 216 8.05 -3.11 1.06
C ASN A 216 8.93 -4.35 0.77
N ALA A 217 10.00 -4.50 1.55
CA ALA A 217 11.03 -5.50 1.35
C ALA A 217 10.52 -6.96 1.43
N SER A 218 9.41 -7.22 2.13
CA SER A 218 8.86 -8.58 2.29
C SER A 218 8.27 -9.12 0.98
N VAL A 219 7.79 -8.23 0.10
CA VAL A 219 7.09 -8.60 -1.15
C VAL A 219 7.87 -8.29 -2.43
N LEU A 220 8.96 -7.52 -2.34
CA LEU A 220 9.81 -7.16 -3.49
C LEU A 220 10.77 -8.30 -3.88
N THR A 221 10.21 -9.38 -4.44
CA THR A 221 10.95 -10.55 -4.91
C THR A 221 11.29 -10.47 -6.40
N VAL A 222 12.35 -11.17 -6.83
CA VAL A 222 12.74 -11.24 -8.25
C VAL A 222 12.19 -12.50 -8.89
N SER A 223 11.17 -12.34 -9.73
CA SER A 223 10.64 -13.43 -10.57
C SER A 223 11.55 -13.72 -11.76
N SER A 224 11.33 -14.85 -12.46
CA SER A 224 12.08 -15.16 -13.68
C SER A 224 11.86 -14.13 -14.80
N LEU A 225 10.65 -13.57 -14.88
CA LEU A 225 10.32 -12.50 -15.84
C LEU A 225 11.11 -11.23 -15.49
N LEU A 226 11.07 -10.83 -14.22
CA LEU A 226 11.75 -9.63 -13.77
C LEU A 226 13.28 -9.74 -13.89
N ALA A 227 13.84 -10.93 -13.65
CA ALA A 227 15.26 -11.19 -13.91
C ALA A 227 15.63 -10.98 -15.38
N ASP A 228 14.78 -11.40 -16.33
CA ASP A 228 15.01 -11.17 -17.75
C ASP A 228 14.88 -9.69 -18.13
N GLN A 229 13.92 -8.97 -17.54
CA GLN A 229 13.76 -7.53 -17.73
C GLN A 229 14.96 -6.74 -17.21
N TYR A 230 15.49 -7.09 -16.03
CA TYR A 230 16.74 -6.51 -15.52
C TYR A 230 17.93 -6.78 -16.44
N ARG A 231 18.02 -7.98 -17.02
CA ARG A 231 19.05 -8.30 -18.02
C ARG A 231 18.94 -7.39 -19.23
N GLN A 232 17.75 -7.24 -19.80
CA GLN A 232 17.52 -6.38 -20.97
C GLN A 232 17.88 -4.91 -20.68
N ALA A 233 17.44 -4.37 -19.53
CA ALA A 233 17.79 -3.02 -19.13
C ALA A 233 19.31 -2.85 -18.91
N ALA A 234 19.97 -3.81 -18.26
CA ALA A 234 21.41 -3.79 -18.04
C ALA A 234 22.21 -3.88 -19.34
N GLU A 235 21.72 -4.59 -20.36
CA GLU A 235 22.32 -4.64 -21.70
C GLU A 235 22.15 -3.30 -22.43
N ALA A 236 20.98 -2.66 -22.35
CA ALA A 236 20.73 -1.35 -22.96
C ALA A 236 21.57 -0.24 -22.32
N LEU A 237 21.69 -0.24 -20.98
CA LEU A 237 22.53 0.71 -20.24
C LEU A 237 24.02 0.47 -20.53
N ALA A 238 24.45 -0.78 -20.67
CA ALA A 238 25.81 -1.11 -21.05
C ALA A 238 26.16 -0.62 -22.46
N ASP A 239 25.24 -0.76 -23.43
CA ASP A 239 25.39 -0.21 -24.78
C ASP A 239 25.63 1.31 -24.73
N HIS A 240 24.87 2.02 -23.91
CA HIS A 240 25.07 3.45 -23.71
C HIS A 240 26.46 3.80 -23.14
N VAL A 241 26.94 3.04 -22.15
CA VAL A 241 28.28 3.25 -21.57
C VAL A 241 29.37 3.03 -22.61
N VAL A 242 29.24 2.01 -23.47
CA VAL A 242 30.21 1.72 -24.54
C VAL A 242 30.21 2.83 -25.61
N ASP A 243 29.04 3.26 -26.05
CA ASP A 243 28.88 4.33 -27.05
C ASP A 243 29.47 5.66 -26.57
N ASN A 244 29.54 5.88 -25.26
CA ASN A 244 30.03 7.09 -24.62
C ASN A 244 31.28 6.83 -23.74
N GLN A 245 32.06 5.78 -24.04
CA GLN A 245 33.16 5.28 -23.20
C GLN A 245 34.21 6.33 -22.75
N VAL A 246 34.39 7.42 -23.50
CA VAL A 246 35.32 8.51 -23.16
C VAL A 246 34.90 9.24 -21.88
N GLU A 247 33.59 9.31 -21.62
CA GLU A 247 33.03 10.02 -20.45
C GLU A 247 33.11 9.15 -19.18
N TYR A 248 32.99 7.83 -19.33
CA TYR A 248 32.93 6.88 -18.20
C TYR A 248 34.27 6.28 -17.78
N LEU A 249 35.17 5.95 -18.71
CA LEU A 249 36.38 5.18 -18.38
C LEU A 249 37.42 5.99 -17.60
N GLY A 250 37.55 7.30 -17.87
CA GLY A 250 38.59 8.14 -17.28
C GLY A 250 40.03 7.78 -17.67
N CYS A 251 40.21 6.82 -18.59
CA CYS A 251 41.49 6.33 -19.14
C CYS A 251 41.38 6.07 -20.64
N ASP A 252 42.51 5.83 -21.31
CA ASP A 252 42.53 5.45 -22.73
C ASP A 252 42.21 3.94 -22.86
N PRO A 253 41.17 3.53 -23.59
CA PRO A 253 40.85 2.10 -23.82
C PRO A 253 42.03 1.29 -24.38
N ALA A 254 42.97 1.93 -25.08
CA ALA A 254 44.19 1.29 -25.57
C ALA A 254 45.14 0.84 -24.45
N GLU A 255 44.93 1.27 -23.20
CA GLU A 255 45.60 0.74 -22.00
C GLU A 255 45.07 -0.64 -21.59
N GLY A 256 44.00 -1.13 -22.22
CA GLY A 256 43.47 -2.49 -22.09
C GLY A 256 43.04 -2.83 -20.66
N GLU A 257 43.45 -3.99 -20.17
CA GLU A 257 43.08 -4.52 -18.84
C GLU A 257 43.26 -3.51 -17.69
N ALA A 258 44.30 -2.66 -17.74
CA ALA A 258 44.55 -1.66 -16.69
C ALA A 258 43.46 -0.57 -16.64
N CYS A 259 42.94 -0.17 -17.81
CA CYS A 259 41.85 0.80 -17.90
C CYS A 259 40.53 0.16 -17.44
N ALA A 260 40.26 -1.07 -17.88
CA ALA A 260 39.09 -1.84 -17.44
C ALA A 260 39.08 -2.08 -15.93
N GLU A 261 40.21 -2.45 -15.30
CA GLU A 261 40.27 -2.65 -13.85
C GLU A 261 39.98 -1.34 -13.09
N SER A 262 40.53 -0.21 -13.55
CA SER A 262 40.25 1.10 -12.97
C SER A 262 38.77 1.47 -13.08
N PHE A 263 38.16 1.22 -14.24
CA PHE A 263 36.73 1.42 -14.47
C PHE A 263 35.88 0.54 -13.56
N VAL A 264 36.13 -0.78 -13.50
CA VAL A 264 35.39 -1.73 -12.66
C VAL A 264 35.45 -1.31 -11.19
N ARG A 265 36.61 -0.83 -10.71
CA ARG A 265 36.74 -0.34 -9.34
C ARG A 265 35.90 0.91 -9.09
N ALA A 266 35.96 1.90 -9.99
CA ALA A 266 35.23 3.15 -9.84
C ALA A 266 33.71 2.94 -9.98
N PHE A 267 33.27 2.31 -11.08
CA PHE A 267 31.88 2.05 -11.36
C PHE A 267 31.27 1.07 -10.35
N GLY A 268 31.97 -0.04 -10.05
CA GLY A 268 31.52 -1.03 -9.07
C GLY A 268 31.37 -0.46 -7.66
N THR A 269 32.22 0.48 -7.26
CA THR A 269 32.10 1.14 -5.95
C THR A 269 30.82 1.98 -5.85
N ARG A 270 30.51 2.76 -6.91
CA ARG A 270 29.26 3.54 -6.96
C ARG A 270 28.03 2.63 -7.08
N ALA A 271 28.08 1.63 -7.96
CA ALA A 271 26.98 0.70 -8.20
C ALA A 271 26.63 -0.12 -6.95
N PHE A 272 27.64 -0.59 -6.20
CA PHE A 272 27.40 -1.39 -4.99
C PHE A 272 27.29 -0.53 -3.72
N ARG A 273 27.44 0.80 -3.86
CA ARG A 273 27.36 1.79 -2.76
C ARG A 273 28.37 1.53 -1.63
N ARG A 274 29.42 0.76 -1.92
CA ARG A 274 30.52 0.42 -1.02
C ARG A 274 31.77 0.11 -1.83
N PRO A 275 32.97 0.16 -1.22
CA PRO A 275 34.18 -0.33 -1.84
C PRO A 275 34.01 -1.77 -2.33
N ILE A 276 34.23 -1.97 -3.63
CA ILE A 276 34.27 -3.29 -4.23
C ILE A 276 35.56 -4.02 -3.79
N THR A 277 35.43 -5.28 -3.39
CA THR A 277 36.57 -6.07 -2.91
C THR A 277 37.47 -6.53 -4.05
N ASP A 278 38.74 -6.82 -3.78
CA ASP A 278 39.66 -7.34 -4.80
C ASP A 278 39.17 -8.66 -5.44
N SER A 279 38.47 -9.50 -4.66
CA SER A 279 37.86 -10.72 -5.19
C SER A 279 36.68 -10.45 -6.12
N GLU A 280 35.91 -9.41 -5.86
CA GLU A 280 34.80 -9.01 -6.75
C GLU A 280 35.37 -8.39 -8.03
N VAL A 281 36.35 -7.50 -7.93
CA VAL A 281 37.06 -6.94 -9.09
C VAL A 281 37.65 -8.06 -9.95
N ALA A 282 38.33 -9.04 -9.36
CA ALA A 282 38.90 -10.17 -10.09
C ALA A 282 37.83 -10.95 -10.86
N ARG A 283 36.66 -11.19 -10.28
CA ARG A 283 35.55 -11.89 -10.96
C ARG A 283 35.06 -11.12 -12.20
N TYR A 284 34.88 -9.81 -12.09
CA TYR A 284 34.45 -8.99 -13.23
C TYR A 284 35.55 -8.83 -14.28
N MET A 285 36.82 -8.77 -13.85
CA MET A 285 37.96 -8.73 -14.76
C MET A 285 38.18 -10.07 -15.49
N ASP A 286 37.92 -11.21 -14.85
CA ASP A 286 37.96 -12.51 -15.51
C ASP A 286 36.94 -12.56 -16.67
N LEU A 287 35.71 -12.09 -16.43
CA LEU A 287 34.67 -11.94 -17.46
C LEU A 287 35.12 -11.00 -18.59
N PHE A 288 35.64 -9.82 -18.22
CA PHE A 288 36.15 -8.84 -19.19
C PHE A 288 37.24 -9.44 -20.08
N ILE A 289 38.25 -10.08 -19.49
CA ILE A 289 39.42 -10.62 -20.19
C ILE A 289 39.01 -11.73 -21.16
N ASP A 290 38.12 -12.63 -20.73
CA ASP A 290 37.65 -13.74 -21.56
C ASP A 290 36.94 -13.22 -22.82
N ILE A 291 36.11 -12.17 -22.70
CA ILE A 291 35.36 -11.57 -23.82
C ILE A 291 36.25 -10.66 -24.68
N ASP A 292 37.09 -9.81 -24.07
CA ASP A 292 38.03 -8.94 -24.79
C ASP A 292 38.96 -9.75 -25.71
N ALA A 293 39.39 -10.94 -25.26
CA ALA A 293 40.24 -11.81 -26.05
C ALA A 293 39.57 -12.33 -27.34
N GLU A 294 38.24 -12.47 -27.36
CA GLU A 294 37.47 -13.00 -28.49
C GLU A 294 36.85 -11.89 -29.34
N ASP A 295 36.18 -10.92 -28.70
CA ASP A 295 35.30 -9.94 -29.33
C ASP A 295 35.77 -8.48 -29.16
N GLY A 296 36.79 -8.24 -28.32
CA GLY A 296 37.45 -6.95 -28.13
C GLY A 296 36.89 -6.09 -26.98
N PHE A 297 37.60 -4.99 -26.71
CA PHE A 297 37.44 -4.18 -25.49
C PHE A 297 36.01 -3.70 -25.27
N ASP A 298 35.35 -3.21 -26.32
CA ASP A 298 33.99 -2.67 -26.24
C ASP A 298 32.99 -3.76 -25.78
N GLU A 299 33.12 -4.99 -26.29
CA GLU A 299 32.25 -6.11 -25.90
C GLU A 299 32.58 -6.61 -24.49
N GLY A 300 33.87 -6.65 -24.14
CA GLY A 300 34.31 -6.94 -22.77
C GLY A 300 33.73 -5.94 -21.77
N LEU A 301 33.73 -4.64 -22.11
CA LEU A 301 33.16 -3.58 -21.29
C LEU A 301 31.63 -3.73 -21.18
N ARG A 302 30.94 -3.95 -22.32
CA ARG A 302 29.48 -4.16 -22.38
C ARG A 302 29.03 -5.21 -21.38
N TRP A 303 29.56 -6.44 -21.49
CA TRP A 303 29.13 -7.54 -20.63
C TRP A 303 29.54 -7.37 -19.18
N THR A 304 30.65 -6.67 -18.93
CA THR A 304 31.07 -6.34 -17.56
C THR A 304 30.10 -5.37 -16.89
N VAL A 305 29.67 -4.31 -17.60
CA VAL A 305 28.65 -3.37 -17.10
C VAL A 305 27.31 -4.08 -16.91
N SER A 306 26.88 -4.89 -17.88
CA SER A 306 25.65 -5.67 -17.76
C SER A 306 25.69 -6.61 -16.54
N ALA A 307 26.82 -7.26 -16.26
CA ALA A 307 26.97 -8.12 -15.10
C ALA A 307 27.02 -7.36 -13.76
N LEU A 308 27.56 -6.14 -13.73
CA LEU A 308 27.55 -5.27 -12.56
C LEU A 308 26.12 -4.83 -12.21
N LEU A 309 25.33 -4.41 -13.20
CA LEU A 309 23.94 -3.95 -13.03
C LEU A 309 22.92 -5.09 -12.80
N GLN A 310 23.31 -6.34 -12.99
CA GLN A 310 22.49 -7.52 -12.62
C GLN A 310 22.91 -8.13 -11.28
N SER A 311 23.97 -7.61 -10.66
CA SER A 311 24.49 -8.12 -9.39
C SER A 311 23.46 -7.90 -8.27
N PRO A 312 23.27 -8.86 -7.35
CA PRO A 312 22.52 -8.62 -6.12
C PRO A 312 23.05 -7.43 -5.31
N ASN A 313 24.35 -7.13 -5.40
CA ASN A 313 24.93 -5.95 -4.72
C ASN A 313 24.47 -4.61 -5.33
N PHE A 314 23.98 -4.62 -6.56
CA PHE A 314 23.36 -3.45 -7.20
C PHE A 314 21.83 -3.47 -7.04
N LEU A 315 21.18 -4.61 -7.28
CA LEU A 315 19.72 -4.72 -7.20
C LEU A 315 19.17 -4.62 -5.77
N TYR A 316 20.01 -4.86 -4.75
CA TYR A 316 19.65 -4.79 -3.35
C TYR A 316 20.50 -3.78 -2.58
N ARG A 317 19.88 -3.17 -1.57
CA ARG A 317 20.52 -2.50 -0.44
C ARG A 317 20.65 -3.49 0.70
N THR A 318 21.72 -3.37 1.48
CA THR A 318 21.96 -4.22 2.64
C THR A 318 21.82 -3.41 3.92
N GLU A 319 21.19 -4.03 4.91
CA GLU A 319 21.13 -3.56 6.29
C GLU A 319 21.62 -4.69 7.19
N LEU A 320 22.73 -5.31 6.77
CA LEU A 320 23.25 -6.50 7.40
C LEU A 320 24.08 -6.10 8.62
N GLY A 321 24.86 -5.03 8.53
CA GLY A 321 25.71 -4.56 9.61
C GLY A 321 26.77 -5.57 10.08
N VAL A 322 27.49 -5.17 11.12
CA VAL A 322 28.55 -5.93 11.77
C VAL A 322 28.12 -6.25 13.19
N ASP A 323 28.25 -7.52 13.57
CA ASP A 323 27.92 -8.01 14.92
C ASP A 323 28.62 -7.18 16.01
N ALA A 324 27.82 -6.59 16.90
CA ALA A 324 28.29 -5.77 18.02
C ALA A 324 28.54 -6.60 19.30
N GLY A 325 28.17 -7.88 19.30
CA GLY A 325 28.39 -8.83 20.41
C GLY A 325 27.35 -8.76 21.53
N ASP A 326 26.27 -8.01 21.33
CA ASP A 326 25.17 -7.80 22.28
C ASP A 326 23.79 -8.20 21.71
N GLY A 327 23.76 -8.92 20.58
CA GLY A 327 22.53 -9.27 19.86
C GLY A 327 22.14 -8.25 18.78
N SER A 328 22.82 -7.09 18.76
CA SER A 328 22.67 -6.10 17.69
C SER A 328 23.79 -6.16 16.64
N TYR A 329 23.53 -5.51 15.52
CA TYR A 329 24.42 -5.33 14.40
C TYR A 329 24.53 -3.84 14.11
N ALA A 330 25.74 -3.28 14.18
CA ALA A 330 25.98 -1.90 13.79
C ALA A 330 26.08 -1.81 12.27
N LEU A 331 25.26 -0.96 11.63
CA LEU A 331 25.36 -0.73 10.19
C LEU A 331 26.74 -0.13 9.86
N THR A 332 27.30 -0.54 8.74
CA THR A 332 28.55 0.04 8.25
C THR A 332 28.34 1.48 7.81
N ALA A 333 29.41 2.27 7.77
CA ALA A 333 29.33 3.66 7.29
C ALA A 333 28.76 3.78 5.86
N HIS A 334 29.02 2.79 5.00
CA HIS A 334 28.45 2.72 3.65
C HIS A 334 26.97 2.36 3.64
N GLU A 335 26.52 1.45 4.51
CA GLU A 335 25.10 1.16 4.69
C GLU A 335 24.36 2.39 5.21
N VAL A 336 24.88 3.10 6.22
CA VAL A 336 24.27 4.34 6.74
C VAL A 336 24.18 5.44 5.67
N ALA A 337 25.23 5.62 4.85
CA ALA A 337 25.20 6.57 3.75
C ALA A 337 24.16 6.18 2.68
N ALA A 338 24.03 4.90 2.35
CA ALA A 338 22.99 4.39 1.45
C ALA A 338 21.59 4.61 2.05
N GLU A 339 21.34 4.22 3.29
CA GLU A 339 20.06 4.41 3.97
C GLU A 339 19.64 5.89 3.96
N LEU A 340 20.56 6.81 4.27
CA LEU A 340 20.27 8.24 4.25
C LEU A 340 19.94 8.76 2.84
N SER A 341 20.71 8.35 1.84
CA SER A 341 20.50 8.77 0.45
C SER A 341 19.16 8.27 -0.10
N TYR A 342 18.81 7.01 0.13
CA TYR A 342 17.55 6.48 -0.39
C TYR A 342 16.33 6.93 0.41
N LEU A 343 16.47 7.21 1.70
CA LEU A 343 15.41 7.81 2.52
C LEU A 343 15.00 9.19 1.96
N ILE A 344 15.97 10.03 1.63
CA ILE A 344 15.71 11.45 1.32
C ILE A 344 15.66 11.72 -0.19
N LEU A 345 16.53 11.08 -0.97
CA LEU A 345 16.65 11.32 -2.42
C LEU A 345 16.13 10.17 -3.28
N GLY A 346 15.87 8.98 -2.70
CA GLY A 346 15.44 7.81 -3.46
C GLY A 346 16.47 7.32 -4.49
N THR A 347 17.76 7.54 -4.24
CA THR A 347 18.85 7.19 -5.16
C THR A 347 20.19 6.95 -4.44
N THR A 348 21.21 6.55 -5.19
CA THR A 348 22.57 6.24 -4.72
C THR A 348 23.25 7.43 -4.01
N PRO A 349 24.12 7.20 -2.99
CA PRO A 349 24.83 8.27 -2.30
C PRO A 349 25.66 9.14 -3.24
N ASP A 350 25.63 10.46 -3.00
CA ASP A 350 26.52 11.41 -3.68
C ASP A 350 27.98 11.30 -3.20
N ASP A 351 28.89 11.97 -3.91
CA ASP A 351 30.33 11.92 -3.61
C ASP A 351 30.67 12.37 -2.17
N GLU A 352 29.87 13.28 -1.58
CA GLU A 352 30.09 13.75 -0.21
C GLU A 352 29.73 12.64 0.79
N LEU A 353 28.58 11.98 0.63
CA LEU A 353 28.19 10.84 1.46
C LEU A 353 29.17 9.67 1.30
N VAL A 354 29.64 9.39 0.08
CA VAL A 354 30.66 8.35 -0.16
C VAL A 354 31.94 8.68 0.60
N ALA A 355 32.45 9.91 0.53
CA ALA A 355 33.66 10.31 1.25
C ALA A 355 33.49 10.27 2.79
N LEU A 356 32.32 10.63 3.31
CA LEU A 356 32.00 10.53 4.73
C LEU A 356 31.86 9.07 5.19
N ALA A 357 31.38 8.19 4.32
CA ALA A 357 31.36 6.75 4.57
C ALA A 357 32.78 6.15 4.60
N GLU A 358 33.64 6.53 3.65
CA GLU A 358 35.04 6.07 3.60
C GLU A 358 35.86 6.48 4.84
N SER A 359 35.62 7.69 5.35
CA SER A 359 36.27 8.20 6.56
C SER A 359 35.64 7.67 7.85
N GLY A 360 34.39 7.19 7.79
CA GLY A 360 33.58 6.80 8.94
C GLY A 360 32.93 7.98 9.67
N GLU A 361 33.13 9.22 9.21
CA GLU A 361 32.59 10.44 9.84
C GLU A 361 31.05 10.47 9.76
N ILE A 362 30.42 9.80 8.79
CA ILE A 362 28.95 9.73 8.66
C ILE A 362 28.27 9.07 9.87
N LEU A 363 29.00 8.26 10.66
CA LEU A 363 28.48 7.61 11.86
C LEU A 363 28.41 8.56 13.07
N GLU A 364 28.97 9.77 12.97
CA GLU A 364 28.86 10.77 14.02
C GLU A 364 27.48 11.44 13.97
N PRO A 365 26.68 11.46 15.07
CA PRO A 365 25.30 11.96 15.03
C PRO A 365 25.15 13.37 14.46
N ALA A 366 26.07 14.28 14.81
CA ALA A 366 26.04 15.66 14.30
C ALA A 366 26.38 15.77 12.81
N VAL A 367 27.17 14.85 12.27
CA VAL A 367 27.46 14.78 10.82
C VAL A 367 26.25 14.22 10.09
N LEU A 368 25.65 13.16 10.63
CA LEU A 368 24.47 12.54 10.07
C LEU A 368 23.28 13.51 9.97
N GLU A 369 22.98 14.22 11.07
CA GLU A 369 21.93 15.27 11.13
C GLU A 369 22.21 16.38 10.09
N ALA A 370 23.45 16.87 10.02
CA ALA A 370 23.83 17.89 9.05
C ALA A 370 23.72 17.41 7.58
N GLN A 371 23.96 16.13 7.32
CA GLN A 371 23.77 15.54 5.99
C GLN A 371 22.29 15.36 5.67
N ALA A 372 21.45 14.98 6.63
CA ALA A 372 20.00 14.93 6.44
C ALA A 372 19.44 16.31 6.07
N GLU A 373 19.81 17.35 6.81
CA GLU A 373 19.43 18.74 6.48
C GLU A 373 19.92 19.16 5.08
N ARG A 374 21.15 18.80 4.71
CA ARG A 374 21.71 19.11 3.39
C ARG A 374 20.91 18.42 2.27
N LEU A 375 20.58 17.15 2.44
CA LEU A 375 19.86 16.37 1.43
C LEU A 375 18.40 16.82 1.31
N LEU A 376 17.76 17.21 2.41
CA LEU A 376 16.42 17.83 2.37
C LEU A 376 16.42 19.17 1.63
N ALA A 377 17.55 19.87 1.59
CA ALA A 377 17.69 21.09 0.78
C ALA A 377 18.03 20.81 -0.70
N ASP A 378 18.31 19.57 -1.08
CA ASP A 378 18.50 19.16 -2.48
C ASP A 378 17.13 19.12 -3.19
N PRO A 379 16.96 19.77 -4.36
CA PRO A 379 15.70 19.74 -5.12
C PRO A 379 15.20 18.33 -5.45
N ARG A 380 16.08 17.33 -5.51
CA ARG A 380 15.68 15.93 -5.74
C ARG A 380 14.90 15.32 -4.58
N SER A 381 15.04 15.86 -3.36
CA SER A 381 14.28 15.37 -2.19
C SER A 381 12.77 15.57 -2.36
N GLU A 382 12.37 16.60 -3.11
CA GLU A 382 10.96 16.88 -3.37
C GLU A 382 10.30 15.70 -4.10
N GLN A 383 10.97 15.07 -5.07
CA GLN A 383 10.42 13.92 -5.79
C GLN A 383 10.14 12.72 -4.87
N THR A 384 10.97 12.52 -3.84
CA THR A 384 10.76 11.43 -2.86
C THR A 384 9.56 11.74 -1.97
N LEU A 385 9.39 13.00 -1.53
CA LEU A 385 8.21 13.45 -0.81
C LEU A 385 6.94 13.29 -1.66
N LEU A 386 6.96 13.71 -2.92
CA LEU A 386 5.80 13.64 -3.81
C LEU A 386 5.39 12.19 -4.07
N ARG A 387 6.35 11.28 -4.24
CA ARG A 387 6.07 9.84 -4.33
C ARG A 387 5.39 9.31 -3.07
N PHE A 388 5.84 9.72 -1.89
CA PHE A 388 5.15 9.36 -0.65
C PHE A 388 3.69 9.82 -0.66
N VAL A 389 3.42 11.07 -1.04
CA VAL A 389 2.06 11.61 -1.14
C VAL A 389 1.20 10.81 -2.12
N ASP A 390 1.77 10.45 -3.27
CA ASP A 390 1.06 9.69 -4.30
C ASP A 390 0.67 8.30 -3.83
N GLU A 391 1.60 7.57 -3.21
CA GLU A 391 1.39 6.21 -2.70
C GLU A 391 0.51 6.20 -1.44
N TRP A 392 0.71 7.17 -0.52
CA TRP A 392 -0.07 7.31 0.72
C TRP A 392 -1.56 7.50 0.43
N LEU A 393 -1.89 8.40 -0.50
CA LEU A 393 -3.28 8.74 -0.85
C LEU A 393 -3.85 7.86 -1.96
N ASN A 394 -3.04 6.93 -2.47
CA ASN A 394 -3.33 6.07 -3.61
C ASN A 394 -3.79 6.86 -4.85
N ILE A 395 -3.18 8.02 -5.10
CA ILE A 395 -3.50 8.90 -6.24
C ILE A 395 -2.61 8.64 -7.46
N THR A 396 -1.69 7.66 -7.37
CA THR A 396 -0.95 7.10 -8.51
C THR A 396 -1.89 6.64 -9.64
N LEU A 397 -3.12 6.24 -9.31
CA LEU A 397 -4.14 5.80 -10.26
C LEU A 397 -4.82 6.96 -11.00
N LEU A 398 -4.62 8.22 -10.60
CA LEU A 398 -5.36 9.35 -11.18
C LEU A 398 -5.20 9.42 -12.71
N SER A 399 -4.01 9.14 -13.24
CA SER A 399 -3.75 9.19 -14.68
C SER A 399 -4.53 8.16 -15.49
N SER A 400 -4.89 7.01 -14.91
CA SER A 400 -5.65 5.93 -15.54
C SER A 400 -7.15 5.95 -15.22
N VAL A 401 -7.59 6.82 -14.30
CA VAL A 401 -9.00 6.97 -13.96
C VAL A 401 -9.78 7.46 -15.18
N THR A 402 -10.64 6.58 -15.71
CA THR A 402 -11.53 6.89 -16.83
C THR A 402 -12.89 7.34 -16.34
N ARG A 403 -13.47 8.32 -17.04
CA ARG A 403 -14.78 8.90 -16.77
C ARG A 403 -15.61 8.85 -18.04
N ASP A 404 -16.92 8.71 -17.88
CA ASP A 404 -17.83 8.75 -19.02
C ASP A 404 -17.70 10.10 -19.74
N PRO A 405 -17.19 10.12 -20.99
CA PRO A 405 -16.95 11.36 -21.73
C PRO A 405 -18.26 12.07 -22.12
N ASP A 406 -19.39 11.37 -22.16
CA ASP A 406 -20.70 11.98 -22.42
C ASP A 406 -21.19 12.79 -21.19
N LEU A 407 -20.81 12.35 -19.98
CA LEU A 407 -21.14 13.05 -18.73
C LEU A 407 -20.08 14.10 -18.34
N TYR A 408 -18.80 13.80 -18.57
CA TYR A 408 -17.67 14.58 -18.10
C TYR A 408 -16.68 14.95 -19.23
N PRO A 409 -17.13 15.62 -20.31
CA PRO A 409 -16.27 15.95 -21.46
C PRO A 409 -15.11 16.91 -21.13
N GLU A 410 -15.17 17.56 -19.96
CA GLU A 410 -14.15 18.50 -19.48
C GLU A 410 -12.98 17.80 -18.75
N PHE A 411 -13.12 16.52 -18.37
CA PHE A 411 -12.11 15.76 -17.63
C PHE A 411 -11.02 15.19 -18.55
N SER A 412 -10.23 16.11 -19.09
CA SER A 412 -9.12 15.81 -19.98
C SER A 412 -7.89 15.26 -19.24
N ALA A 413 -6.92 14.72 -19.99
CA ALA A 413 -5.63 14.30 -19.46
C ALA A 413 -4.86 15.50 -18.86
N GLU A 414 -4.99 16.67 -19.47
CA GLU A 414 -4.40 17.92 -18.98
C GLU A 414 -4.99 18.33 -17.63
N ILE A 415 -6.31 18.24 -17.44
CA ILE A 415 -6.94 18.51 -16.13
C ILE A 415 -6.47 17.52 -15.06
N ARG A 416 -6.31 16.23 -15.40
CA ARG A 416 -5.75 15.23 -14.47
C ARG A 416 -4.31 15.55 -14.08
N ALA A 417 -3.48 15.92 -15.05
CA ALA A 417 -2.10 16.35 -14.78
C ALA A 417 -2.06 17.62 -13.92
N ASP A 418 -2.95 18.58 -14.18
CA ASP A 418 -3.06 19.79 -13.41
C ASP A 418 -3.49 19.51 -11.96
N MET A 419 -4.45 18.60 -11.75
CA MET A 419 -4.86 18.15 -10.40
C MET A 419 -3.71 17.48 -9.63
N LEU A 420 -2.89 16.67 -10.31
CA LEU A 420 -1.72 16.07 -9.68
C LEU A 420 -0.68 17.14 -9.31
N GLY A 421 -0.43 18.09 -10.20
CA GLY A 421 0.47 19.20 -9.94
C GLY A 421 -0.02 20.16 -8.85
N GLU A 422 -1.34 20.29 -8.64
CA GLU A 422 -1.96 21.01 -7.53
C GLU A 422 -1.57 20.38 -6.19
N ILE A 423 -1.87 19.08 -6.00
CA ILE A 423 -1.64 18.39 -4.73
C ILE A 423 -0.16 18.35 -4.38
N HIS A 424 0.70 18.12 -5.37
CA HIS A 424 2.16 18.12 -5.20
C HIS A 424 2.68 19.45 -4.66
N ARG A 425 2.21 20.58 -5.22
CA ARG A 425 2.66 21.90 -4.79
C ARG A 425 2.15 22.29 -3.42
N VAL A 426 0.92 21.92 -3.07
CA VAL A 426 0.38 22.15 -1.73
C VAL A 426 1.17 21.34 -0.71
N ALA A 427 1.40 20.03 -0.95
CA ALA A 427 2.16 19.18 -0.07
C ALA A 427 3.62 19.66 0.10
N SER A 428 4.28 20.02 -1.01
CA SER A 428 5.64 20.56 -1.02
C SER A 428 5.73 21.89 -0.25
N GLU A 429 4.83 22.85 -0.49
CA GLU A 429 4.84 24.13 0.23
C GLU A 429 4.68 23.90 1.75
N VAL A 430 3.71 23.08 2.16
CA VAL A 430 3.48 22.83 3.60
C VAL A 430 4.68 22.14 4.24
N PHE A 431 5.24 21.10 3.60
CA PHE A 431 6.40 20.37 4.13
C PHE A 431 7.63 21.28 4.28
N TYR A 432 8.04 21.95 3.19
CA TYR A 432 9.26 22.77 3.20
C TYR A 432 9.12 24.11 3.93
N ALA A 433 7.89 24.56 4.20
CA ALA A 433 7.64 25.68 5.11
C ALA A 433 7.73 25.30 6.60
N GLY A 434 7.94 24.01 6.92
CA GLY A 434 7.91 23.48 8.29
C GLY A 434 6.50 23.47 8.87
N GLY A 435 5.50 23.23 8.02
CA GLY A 435 4.09 23.12 8.39
C GLY A 435 3.76 21.78 9.06
N SER A 436 2.60 21.74 9.69
CA SER A 436 2.06 20.57 10.38
C SER A 436 1.13 19.74 9.50
N LEU A 437 0.81 18.52 9.92
CA LEU A 437 -0.27 17.72 9.33
C LEU A 437 -1.61 18.46 9.40
N ALA A 438 -1.88 19.18 10.49
CA ALA A 438 -3.07 20.02 10.60
C ALA A 438 -3.09 21.13 9.55
N ASP A 439 -1.94 21.75 9.26
CA ASP A 439 -1.84 22.72 8.17
C ASP A 439 -2.15 22.06 6.82
N LEU A 440 -1.52 20.92 6.50
CA LEU A 440 -1.78 20.19 5.24
C LEU A 440 -3.27 19.86 5.05
N MET A 441 -3.96 19.52 6.13
CA MET A 441 -5.39 19.21 6.11
C MET A 441 -6.29 20.44 5.97
N THR A 442 -5.83 21.64 6.33
CA THR A 442 -6.72 22.81 6.52
C THR A 442 -6.27 24.10 5.84
N VAL A 443 -5.19 24.09 5.05
CA VAL A 443 -4.73 25.28 4.30
C VAL A 443 -5.85 25.94 3.49
N ASP A 444 -5.86 27.27 3.45
CA ASP A 444 -6.87 28.10 2.76
C ASP A 444 -6.40 28.61 1.39
N PHE A 445 -5.46 27.89 0.78
CA PHE A 445 -4.93 28.20 -0.54
C PHE A 445 -4.80 26.93 -1.38
N THR A 446 -4.63 27.11 -2.68
CA THR A 446 -4.27 26.04 -3.60
C THR A 446 -3.34 26.53 -4.71
N TYR A 447 -2.86 25.61 -5.53
CA TYR A 447 -2.13 25.87 -6.76
C TYR A 447 -2.94 25.45 -7.97
N VAL A 448 -3.09 26.36 -8.93
CA VAL A 448 -3.86 26.10 -10.15
C VAL A 448 -3.13 26.63 -11.37
N THR A 449 -3.30 25.96 -12.49
CA THR A 449 -3.06 26.52 -13.83
C THR A 449 -4.22 27.45 -14.22
N ALA A 450 -4.13 28.13 -15.37
CA ALA A 450 -5.26 28.92 -15.87
C ALA A 450 -6.46 28.02 -16.24
N GLU A 451 -6.17 26.84 -16.76
CA GLU A 451 -7.12 25.80 -17.16
C GLU A 451 -7.81 25.20 -15.93
N LEU A 452 -7.05 24.78 -14.92
CA LEU A 452 -7.60 24.23 -13.68
C LEU A 452 -8.39 25.29 -12.89
N ALA A 453 -7.92 26.55 -12.87
CA ALA A 453 -8.66 27.64 -12.27
C ALA A 453 -10.04 27.84 -12.92
N ALA A 454 -10.10 27.76 -14.26
CA ALA A 454 -11.35 27.84 -15.00
C ALA A 454 -12.26 26.63 -14.74
N PHE A 455 -11.68 25.44 -14.62
CA PHE A 455 -12.39 24.19 -14.31
C PHE A 455 -13.03 24.22 -12.91
N TYR A 456 -12.29 24.71 -11.90
CA TYR A 456 -12.79 24.89 -10.52
C TYR A 456 -13.66 26.13 -10.31
N GLY A 457 -13.61 27.10 -11.23
CA GLY A 457 -14.30 28.37 -11.05
C GLY A 457 -13.65 29.28 -10.00
N VAL A 458 -12.36 29.08 -9.71
CA VAL A 458 -11.56 29.93 -8.81
C VAL A 458 -10.84 31.04 -9.60
N PRO A 459 -10.33 32.09 -8.94
CA PRO A 459 -9.54 33.12 -9.63
C PRO A 459 -8.31 32.52 -10.32
N ALA A 460 -8.02 32.95 -11.54
CA ALA A 460 -6.74 32.62 -12.19
C ALA A 460 -5.58 33.24 -11.40
N PRO A 461 -4.42 32.55 -11.32
CA PRO A 461 -3.27 33.06 -10.57
C PRO A 461 -2.65 34.29 -11.23
N ASP A 462 -2.18 35.24 -10.41
CA ASP A 462 -1.52 36.46 -10.88
C ASP A 462 -0.08 36.20 -11.36
N ASN A 463 0.59 35.20 -10.77
CA ASN A 463 1.95 34.79 -11.10
C ASN A 463 2.00 33.27 -11.18
N VAL A 464 2.71 32.75 -12.18
CA VAL A 464 2.85 31.32 -12.40
C VAL A 464 4.32 30.91 -12.49
N ASP A 465 4.60 29.66 -12.13
CA ASP A 465 5.89 29.00 -12.33
C ASP A 465 6.12 28.62 -13.81
N ALA A 466 7.16 27.82 -14.06
CA ALA A 466 7.52 27.39 -15.41
C ALA A 466 6.50 26.41 -16.03
N GLU A 467 5.74 25.71 -15.20
CA GLU A 467 4.74 24.71 -15.61
C GLU A 467 3.33 25.33 -15.68
N GLY A 468 3.19 26.60 -15.29
CA GLY A 468 1.96 27.36 -15.42
C GLY A 468 1.10 27.42 -14.16
N PHE A 469 1.58 26.86 -13.05
CA PHE A 469 0.88 26.87 -11.77
C PHE A 469 1.15 28.14 -10.99
N GLY A 470 0.13 28.66 -10.33
CA GLY A 470 0.28 29.74 -9.37
C GLY A 470 -0.59 29.58 -8.15
N ARG A 471 -0.10 30.09 -7.01
CA ARG A 471 -0.80 30.06 -5.74
C ARG A 471 -2.00 31.01 -5.75
N VAL A 472 -3.15 30.55 -5.27
CA VAL A 472 -4.39 31.32 -5.15
C VAL A 472 -4.93 31.16 -3.73
N GLU A 473 -5.21 32.28 -3.06
CA GLU A 473 -5.93 32.27 -1.78
C GLU A 473 -7.42 31.99 -2.03
N LEU A 474 -8.01 31.14 -1.21
CA LEU A 474 -9.41 30.73 -1.31
C LEU A 474 -10.26 31.47 -0.27
N ASP A 475 -11.52 31.73 -0.62
CA ASP A 475 -12.51 32.23 0.34
C ASP A 475 -13.20 31.01 0.99
N GLY A 476 -12.49 30.39 1.93
CA GLY A 476 -12.88 29.12 2.56
C GLY A 476 -12.06 27.93 2.04
N VAL A 477 -12.55 26.71 2.28
CA VAL A 477 -11.81 25.46 2.05
C VAL A 477 -12.32 24.66 0.84
N THR A 478 -13.08 25.27 -0.08
CA THR A 478 -13.67 24.55 -1.23
C THR A 478 -12.64 23.83 -2.10
N TYR A 479 -11.38 24.25 -2.09
CA TYR A 479 -10.25 23.53 -2.69
C TYR A 479 -9.00 23.67 -1.80
N GLY A 480 -9.23 23.92 -0.50
CA GLY A 480 -8.20 24.16 0.51
C GLY A 480 -8.13 22.98 1.48
N GLY A 481 -6.91 22.52 1.73
CA GLY A 481 -6.67 21.31 2.52
C GLY A 481 -6.81 20.03 1.71
N LEU A 482 -6.27 18.95 2.27
CA LEU A 482 -6.04 17.69 1.58
C LEU A 482 -7.29 17.03 0.96
N LEU A 483 -8.41 16.99 1.70
CA LEU A 483 -9.60 16.25 1.30
C LEU A 483 -10.44 16.94 0.22
N THR A 484 -10.15 18.19 -0.09
CA THR A 484 -10.95 19.00 -1.03
C THR A 484 -10.32 19.11 -2.41
N GLN A 485 -9.12 18.55 -2.59
CA GLN A 485 -8.41 18.62 -3.86
C GLN A 485 -8.99 17.67 -4.90
N GLY A 486 -8.88 18.07 -6.18
CA GLY A 486 -9.49 17.32 -7.27
C GLY A 486 -8.87 15.95 -7.47
N ALA A 487 -7.54 15.82 -7.32
CA ALA A 487 -6.83 14.55 -7.48
C ALA A 487 -7.41 13.46 -6.58
N LEU A 488 -7.55 13.75 -5.28
CA LEU A 488 -8.09 12.81 -4.30
C LEU A 488 -9.56 12.47 -4.58
N ASN A 489 -10.40 13.49 -4.83
CA ASN A 489 -11.83 13.28 -5.05
C ASN A 489 -12.15 12.57 -6.38
N ALA A 490 -11.35 12.83 -7.41
CA ALA A 490 -11.48 12.20 -8.72
C ALA A 490 -10.96 10.76 -8.68
N THR A 491 -9.84 10.46 -8.02
CA THR A 491 -9.34 9.08 -7.92
C THR A 491 -10.33 8.16 -7.23
N HIS A 492 -10.92 8.60 -6.12
CA HIS A 492 -11.83 7.81 -5.30
C HIS A 492 -13.31 7.94 -5.73
N ALA A 493 -13.55 7.98 -7.05
CA ALA A 493 -14.89 8.07 -7.64
C ALA A 493 -15.13 7.03 -8.75
N LYS A 494 -16.39 6.85 -9.14
CA LYS A 494 -16.80 5.93 -10.22
C LYS A 494 -16.81 6.65 -11.58
N PRO A 495 -16.79 5.91 -12.71
CA PRO A 495 -16.79 6.52 -14.04
C PRO A 495 -17.94 7.51 -14.30
N THR A 496 -19.11 7.26 -13.70
CA THR A 496 -20.34 8.05 -13.94
C THR A 496 -20.78 8.87 -12.73
N THR A 497 -20.30 8.58 -11.51
CA THR A 497 -20.77 9.21 -10.26
C THR A 497 -19.65 9.43 -9.25
N SER A 498 -19.86 10.35 -8.30
CA SER A 498 -19.07 10.37 -7.06
C SER A 498 -19.22 9.04 -6.30
N SER A 499 -18.38 8.83 -5.28
CA SER A 499 -18.47 7.63 -4.46
C SER A 499 -18.15 7.92 -2.98
N PRO A 500 -19.19 8.11 -2.15
CA PRO A 500 -19.05 8.19 -0.69
C PRO A 500 -18.30 6.99 -0.10
N ILE A 501 -18.57 5.79 -0.61
CA ILE A 501 -17.93 4.54 -0.18
C ILE A 501 -16.41 4.64 -0.29
N HIS A 502 -15.87 4.82 -1.51
CA HIS A 502 -14.42 4.78 -1.74
C HIS A 502 -13.71 5.93 -1.04
N ARG A 503 -14.35 7.11 -0.97
CA ARG A 503 -13.81 8.25 -0.22
C ARG A 503 -13.79 8.00 1.29
N GLY A 504 -14.82 7.36 1.84
CA GLY A 504 -14.88 6.95 3.24
C GLY A 504 -13.86 5.87 3.58
N VAL A 505 -13.71 4.86 2.71
CA VAL A 505 -12.67 3.82 2.80
C VAL A 505 -11.29 4.46 2.79
N MET A 506 -11.01 5.37 1.86
CA MET A 506 -9.74 6.08 1.81
C MET A 506 -9.45 6.82 3.12
N VAL A 507 -10.40 7.54 3.69
CA VAL A 507 -10.18 8.21 4.99
C VAL A 507 -9.90 7.20 6.11
N ARG A 508 -10.65 6.08 6.16
CA ARG A 508 -10.46 5.04 7.19
C ARG A 508 -9.08 4.38 7.08
N GLU A 509 -8.71 3.92 5.90
CA GLU A 509 -7.47 3.19 5.71
C GLU A 509 -6.25 4.11 5.67
N ARG A 510 -6.35 5.30 5.07
CA ARG A 510 -5.18 6.18 4.82
C ARG A 510 -4.99 7.26 5.85
N LEU A 511 -6.05 7.70 6.54
CA LEU A 511 -5.96 8.74 7.57
C LEU A 511 -6.21 8.21 8.98
N LEU A 512 -6.86 7.06 9.13
CA LEU A 512 -7.10 6.45 10.45
C LEU A 512 -6.39 5.10 10.64
N CYS A 513 -5.81 4.54 9.58
CA CYS A 513 -5.13 3.24 9.60
C CYS A 513 -6.05 2.12 10.11
N GLN A 514 -7.33 2.24 9.78
CA GLN A 514 -8.36 1.26 10.11
C GLN A 514 -8.63 0.39 8.89
N GLU A 515 -8.12 -0.84 8.94
CA GLU A 515 -8.37 -1.83 7.88
C GLU A 515 -9.85 -2.23 7.85
N LEU A 516 -10.45 -2.18 6.67
CA LEU A 516 -11.83 -2.61 6.45
C LEU A 516 -11.82 -4.01 5.84
N PRO A 517 -12.55 -4.98 6.41
CA PRO A 517 -12.61 -6.31 5.84
C PRO A 517 -13.26 -6.25 4.45
N PRO A 518 -12.78 -7.05 3.48
CA PRO A 518 -13.41 -7.10 2.17
C PRO A 518 -14.87 -7.56 2.31
N PRO A 519 -15.78 -7.07 1.43
CA PRO A 519 -17.16 -7.51 1.45
C PRO A 519 -17.23 -9.04 1.24
N PRO A 520 -18.11 -9.76 1.98
CA PRO A 520 -18.25 -11.20 1.81
C PRO A 520 -18.47 -11.59 0.34
N ALA A 521 -17.70 -12.54 -0.19
CA ALA A 521 -17.76 -12.96 -1.60
C ALA A 521 -19.14 -13.49 -2.07
N SER A 522 -20.04 -13.80 -1.12
CA SER A 522 -21.41 -14.24 -1.40
C SER A 522 -22.41 -13.08 -1.61
N LEU A 523 -22.00 -11.85 -1.32
CA LEU A 523 -22.81 -10.65 -1.56
C LEU A 523 -22.61 -10.18 -3.00
N ASP A 524 -23.72 -9.88 -3.66
CA ASP A 524 -23.68 -9.16 -4.93
C ASP A 524 -23.35 -7.70 -4.66
N THR A 525 -22.09 -7.33 -4.89
CA THR A 525 -21.58 -5.96 -4.75
C THR A 525 -21.71 -5.15 -6.03
N SER A 526 -22.38 -5.69 -7.06
CA SER A 526 -22.62 -4.99 -8.31
C SER A 526 -23.34 -3.66 -8.03
N PRO A 527 -22.93 -2.55 -8.67
CA PRO A 527 -23.61 -1.28 -8.48
C PRO A 527 -25.10 -1.43 -8.84
N PRO A 528 -26.04 -1.08 -7.94
CA PRO A 528 -27.45 -1.09 -8.30
C PRO A 528 -27.68 -0.10 -9.46
N PRO A 529 -28.67 -0.36 -10.34
CA PRO A 529 -29.03 0.59 -11.39
C PRO A 529 -29.26 1.98 -10.80
N VAL A 530 -28.59 2.98 -11.35
CA VAL A 530 -28.74 4.37 -10.88
C VAL A 530 -30.17 4.82 -11.17
N ASP A 531 -30.98 5.03 -10.14
CA ASP A 531 -32.25 5.75 -10.28
C ASP A 531 -31.94 7.25 -10.37
N PRO A 532 -32.11 7.88 -11.54
CA PRO A 532 -31.77 9.30 -11.73
C PRO A 532 -32.72 10.26 -10.99
N SER A 533 -33.77 9.75 -10.35
CA SER A 533 -34.70 10.55 -9.53
C SER A 533 -34.34 10.61 -8.04
N LEU A 534 -33.23 9.98 -7.65
CA LEU A 534 -32.72 9.96 -6.29
C LEU A 534 -31.37 10.67 -6.23
N SER A 535 -31.15 11.40 -5.14
CA SER A 535 -29.80 11.88 -4.80
C SER A 535 -28.87 10.72 -4.47
N THR A 536 -27.57 10.96 -4.57
CA THR A 536 -26.52 10.01 -4.20
C THR A 536 -26.71 9.53 -2.76
N ARG A 537 -27.02 10.43 -1.81
CA ARG A 537 -27.39 10.07 -0.45
C ARG A 537 -28.57 9.08 -0.40
N GLU A 538 -29.68 9.40 -1.05
CA GLU A 538 -30.87 8.54 -1.05
C GLU A 538 -30.60 7.16 -1.67
N ARG A 539 -29.70 7.08 -2.67
CA ARG A 539 -29.28 5.81 -3.28
C ARG A 539 -28.47 4.97 -2.29
N TYR A 540 -27.50 5.57 -1.61
CA TYR A 540 -26.64 4.84 -0.65
C TYR A 540 -27.38 4.49 0.65
N GLU A 541 -28.28 5.34 1.14
CA GLU A 541 -29.13 5.04 2.31
C GLU A 541 -30.08 3.85 2.07
N GLN A 542 -30.51 3.60 0.83
CA GLN A 542 -31.26 2.38 0.50
C GLN A 542 -30.39 1.14 0.65
N HIS A 543 -29.13 1.22 0.22
CA HIS A 543 -28.19 0.11 0.29
C HIS A 543 -27.74 -0.17 1.73
N SER A 544 -27.40 0.86 2.50
CA SER A 544 -27.00 0.71 3.91
C SER A 544 -28.15 0.35 4.85
N SER A 545 -29.39 0.35 4.37
CA SER A 545 -30.55 -0.20 5.09
C SER A 545 -30.68 -1.73 5.02
N ASP A 546 -29.91 -2.39 4.13
CA ASP A 546 -29.82 -3.85 4.09
C ASP A 546 -28.96 -4.34 5.27
N PRO A 547 -29.47 -5.23 6.15
CA PRO A 547 -28.70 -5.77 7.27
C PRO A 547 -27.38 -6.43 6.86
N ALA A 548 -27.25 -6.94 5.63
CA ALA A 548 -26.02 -7.52 5.12
C ALA A 548 -24.94 -6.48 4.77
N CYS A 549 -25.33 -5.23 4.50
CA CYS A 549 -24.44 -4.15 4.08
C CYS A 549 -24.22 -3.10 5.18
N ALA A 550 -25.18 -2.96 6.10
CA ALA A 550 -25.21 -1.92 7.13
C ALA A 550 -23.94 -1.86 8.00
N GLY A 551 -23.35 -3.00 8.34
CA GLY A 551 -22.21 -3.08 9.26
C GLY A 551 -20.97 -2.33 8.78
N CYS A 552 -20.60 -2.51 7.50
CA CYS A 552 -19.47 -1.77 6.92
C CYS A 552 -19.88 -0.34 6.59
N HIS A 553 -21.08 -0.15 6.02
CA HIS A 553 -21.56 1.16 5.58
C HIS A 553 -21.72 2.18 6.71
N GLU A 554 -22.01 1.73 7.94
CA GLU A 554 -21.99 2.57 9.15
C GLU A 554 -20.63 3.29 9.33
N LEU A 555 -19.51 2.65 8.94
CA LEU A 555 -18.16 3.20 9.11
C LEU A 555 -17.77 4.19 8.02
N ILE A 556 -18.27 4.01 6.79
CA ILE A 556 -17.75 4.67 5.58
C ILE A 556 -18.69 5.75 5.03
N ASP A 557 -20.00 5.52 5.02
CA ASP A 557 -20.94 6.38 4.30
C ASP A 557 -20.98 7.77 4.91
N GLY A 558 -21.02 7.86 6.25
CA GLY A 558 -21.03 9.12 6.99
C GLY A 558 -19.85 10.02 6.62
N ILE A 559 -18.64 9.45 6.59
CA ILE A 559 -17.42 10.15 6.18
C ILE A 559 -17.50 10.57 4.71
N GLY A 560 -17.86 9.63 3.84
CA GLY A 560 -17.98 9.85 2.40
C GLY A 560 -18.96 10.95 2.02
N PHE A 561 -20.09 11.04 2.72
CA PHE A 561 -21.09 12.08 2.48
C PHE A 561 -20.57 13.50 2.74
N GLY A 562 -19.60 13.67 3.64
CA GLY A 562 -18.91 14.95 3.84
C GLY A 562 -18.28 15.51 2.57
N LEU A 563 -17.93 14.63 1.63
CA LEU A 563 -17.22 14.96 0.40
C LEU A 563 -18.15 15.02 -0.82
N GLU A 564 -19.47 14.88 -0.65
CA GLU A 564 -20.42 14.82 -1.77
C GLU A 564 -20.63 16.15 -2.51
N HIS A 565 -20.12 17.24 -1.95
CA HIS A 565 -19.96 18.50 -2.67
C HIS A 565 -18.95 18.41 -3.83
N TYR A 566 -18.15 17.35 -3.92
CA TYR A 566 -17.25 17.10 -5.06
C TYR A 566 -17.83 16.00 -5.95
N ASP A 567 -18.01 16.30 -7.24
CA ASP A 567 -18.52 15.32 -8.22
C ASP A 567 -17.46 14.26 -8.59
N ALA A 568 -17.76 13.41 -9.58
CA ALA A 568 -16.88 12.31 -10.01
C ALA A 568 -15.52 12.76 -10.56
N ILE A 569 -15.39 14.05 -10.89
CA ILE A 569 -14.19 14.66 -11.47
C ILE A 569 -13.59 15.71 -10.52
N GLY A 570 -13.93 15.65 -9.23
CA GLY A 570 -13.39 16.51 -8.19
C GLY A 570 -13.87 17.96 -8.28
N ARG A 571 -14.91 18.27 -9.07
CA ARG A 571 -15.45 19.62 -9.19
C ARG A 571 -16.53 19.88 -8.13
N PHE A 572 -16.50 21.07 -7.55
CA PHE A 572 -17.47 21.46 -6.53
C PHE A 572 -18.87 21.66 -7.12
N ARG A 573 -19.89 21.24 -6.36
CA ARG A 573 -21.31 21.33 -6.71
C ARG A 573 -22.18 21.56 -5.48
N ASP A 574 -23.22 22.36 -5.63
CA ASP A 574 -24.29 22.50 -4.62
C ASP A 574 -25.45 21.50 -4.84
N TYR A 575 -25.51 20.91 -6.03
CA TYR A 575 -26.61 20.04 -6.45
C TYR A 575 -26.09 18.76 -7.11
N ASP A 576 -26.68 17.64 -6.71
CA ASP A 576 -26.59 16.35 -7.38
C ASP A 576 -27.80 16.15 -8.30
N GLY A 577 -27.62 16.42 -9.60
CA GLY A 577 -28.72 16.52 -10.54
C GLY A 577 -29.69 17.64 -10.13
N GLU A 578 -30.94 17.29 -9.80
CA GLU A 578 -31.95 18.24 -9.31
C GLU A 578 -32.00 18.34 -7.76
N HIS A 579 -31.20 17.55 -7.05
CA HIS A 579 -31.25 17.43 -5.59
C HIS A 579 -30.16 18.29 -4.93
N PRO A 580 -30.45 19.09 -3.89
CA PRO A 580 -29.40 19.76 -3.13
C PRO A 580 -28.53 18.70 -2.45
N VAL A 581 -27.21 18.93 -2.42
CA VAL A 581 -26.28 18.06 -1.69
C VAL A 581 -26.55 18.18 -0.20
N ASP A 582 -26.63 17.03 0.48
CA ASP A 582 -26.67 16.90 1.93
C ASP A 582 -25.35 16.28 2.39
N ALA A 583 -24.46 17.12 2.90
CA ALA A 583 -23.11 16.75 3.29
C ALA A 583 -22.97 16.52 4.81
N ALA A 584 -24.08 16.34 5.52
CA ALA A 584 -24.07 15.98 6.93
C ALA A 584 -23.50 14.56 7.11
N GLY A 585 -22.54 14.40 8.00
CA GLY A 585 -21.89 13.11 8.24
C GLY A 585 -21.59 12.88 9.71
N GLU A 586 -21.12 11.67 10.00
CA GLU A 586 -20.67 11.26 11.33
C GLU A 586 -19.44 10.36 11.19
N ILE A 587 -18.43 10.61 12.02
CA ILE A 587 -17.34 9.67 12.29
C ILE A 587 -17.76 8.84 13.49
N VAL A 588 -17.68 7.53 13.36
CA VAL A 588 -17.97 6.56 14.42
C VAL A 588 -16.83 5.56 14.56
N ARG A 589 -16.63 4.99 15.75
CA ARG A 589 -15.60 3.96 16.00
C ARG A 589 -14.18 4.42 15.61
N SER A 590 -13.90 5.70 15.74
CA SER A 590 -12.55 6.24 15.86
C SER A 590 -12.08 6.15 17.32
N GLN A 591 -10.80 6.33 17.54
CA GLN A 591 -10.23 6.32 18.88
C GLN A 591 -10.59 7.60 19.66
N ASP A 592 -10.57 8.77 19.00
CA ASP A 592 -10.69 10.06 19.68
C ASP A 592 -11.51 11.15 18.95
N ILE A 593 -12.01 10.88 17.74
CA ILE A 593 -12.63 11.91 16.88
C ILE A 593 -14.08 11.60 16.47
N ASP A 594 -14.77 10.74 17.23
CA ASP A 594 -16.18 10.43 16.98
C ASP A 594 -17.05 11.68 17.11
N GLY A 595 -17.95 11.88 16.14
CA GLY A 595 -18.83 13.04 16.14
C GLY A 595 -19.43 13.39 14.78
N THR A 596 -20.44 14.24 14.81
CA THR A 596 -21.13 14.72 13.61
C THR A 596 -20.46 15.96 13.02
N PHE A 597 -20.53 16.10 11.71
CA PHE A 597 -19.97 17.23 10.97
C PHE A 597 -20.85 17.60 9.78
N GLU A 598 -20.61 18.78 9.21
CA GLU A 598 -21.25 19.26 7.98
C GLU A 598 -20.18 19.61 6.93
N GLY A 599 -20.10 18.76 5.90
CA GLY A 599 -19.21 18.93 4.76
C GLY A 599 -17.72 18.76 5.04
N ALA A 600 -16.95 18.81 3.96
CA ALA A 600 -15.50 18.57 3.95
C ALA A 600 -14.73 19.50 4.90
N ALA A 601 -15.17 20.74 5.06
CA ALA A 601 -14.52 21.71 5.93
C ALA A 601 -14.44 21.24 7.38
N GLN A 602 -15.59 20.89 7.97
CA GLN A 602 -15.65 20.44 9.35
C GLN A 602 -15.04 19.05 9.51
N LEU A 603 -15.16 18.19 8.48
CA LEU A 603 -14.48 16.89 8.47
C LEU A 603 -12.96 17.06 8.56
N GLN A 604 -12.36 17.94 7.74
CA GLN A 604 -10.93 18.25 7.80
C GLN A 604 -10.53 18.82 9.16
N ASP A 605 -11.32 19.74 9.73
CA ASP A 605 -11.04 20.31 11.06
C ASP A 605 -11.01 19.24 12.16
N ILE A 606 -11.93 18.26 12.09
CA ILE A 606 -11.99 17.14 13.04
C ILE A 606 -10.79 16.21 12.85
N LEU A 607 -10.49 15.81 11.62
CA LEU A 607 -9.36 14.92 11.32
C LEU A 607 -8.02 15.58 11.67
N ALA A 608 -7.85 16.87 11.38
CA ALA A 608 -6.65 17.63 11.71
C ALA A 608 -6.38 17.69 13.22
N ALA A 609 -7.41 17.54 14.06
CA ALA A 609 -7.31 17.57 15.51
C ALA A 609 -7.09 16.17 16.14
N GLY A 610 -7.24 15.08 15.38
CA GLY A 610 -7.20 13.72 15.90
C GLY A 610 -5.79 13.20 16.19
N GLU A 611 -5.60 12.62 17.37
CA GLU A 611 -4.37 11.90 17.74
C GLU A 611 -4.24 10.59 16.93
N GLU A 612 -5.36 9.93 16.62
CA GLU A 612 -5.37 8.76 15.72
C GLU A 612 -4.88 9.11 14.31
N VAL A 613 -5.26 10.28 13.79
CA VAL A 613 -4.83 10.75 12.46
C VAL A 613 -3.34 11.06 12.42
N GLN A 614 -2.81 11.70 13.48
CA GLN A 614 -1.37 11.91 13.62
C GLN A 614 -0.63 10.58 13.70
N SER A 615 -1.14 9.64 14.49
CA SER A 615 -0.54 8.31 14.64
C SER A 615 -0.51 7.54 13.33
N CYS A 616 -1.61 7.58 12.56
CA CYS A 616 -1.67 6.94 11.25
C CYS A 616 -0.72 7.59 10.23
N TYR A 617 -0.60 8.93 10.23
CA TYR A 617 0.37 9.61 9.37
C TYR A 617 1.80 9.16 9.68
N VAL A 618 2.16 9.06 10.96
CA VAL A 618 3.48 8.55 11.37
C VAL A 618 3.68 7.11 10.90
N GLN A 619 2.66 6.25 11.03
CA GLN A 619 2.71 4.88 10.54
C GLN A 619 2.96 4.83 9.02
N MET A 620 2.13 5.51 8.24
CA MET A 620 2.26 5.56 6.77
C MET A 620 3.63 6.09 6.34
N TRP A 621 4.13 7.14 6.99
CA TRP A 621 5.47 7.68 6.71
C TRP A 621 6.59 6.69 7.06
N ALA A 622 6.49 6.04 8.23
CA ALA A 622 7.48 5.08 8.69
C ALA A 622 7.51 3.83 7.78
N GLU A 623 6.35 3.30 7.41
CA GLU A 623 6.24 2.14 6.52
C GLU A 623 6.83 2.43 5.13
N TYR A 624 6.54 3.61 4.57
CA TYR A 624 7.15 4.05 3.32
C TYR A 624 8.68 4.19 3.44
N SER A 625 9.14 4.86 4.50
CA SER A 625 10.55 5.19 4.71
C SER A 625 11.40 3.96 5.01
N LEU A 626 10.86 3.05 5.81
CA LEU A 626 11.50 1.81 6.21
C LEU A 626 11.23 0.69 5.21
N GLY A 627 10.28 0.80 4.28
CA GLY A 627 9.96 -0.30 3.36
C GLY A 627 9.61 -1.59 4.10
N ALA A 628 8.87 -1.48 5.21
CA ALA A 628 8.40 -2.58 6.05
C ALA A 628 7.19 -2.12 6.87
N GLU A 629 6.28 -3.03 7.18
CA GLU A 629 5.11 -2.76 8.04
C GLU A 629 5.55 -2.37 9.46
N LEU A 630 4.84 -1.42 10.08
CA LEU A 630 5.16 -0.93 11.42
C LEU A 630 4.52 -1.79 12.52
N GLU A 631 4.70 -3.09 12.41
CA GLU A 631 4.13 -4.09 13.31
C GLU A 631 5.25 -4.93 13.94
N GLY A 632 4.94 -5.58 15.06
CA GLY A 632 5.86 -6.42 15.80
C GLY A 632 7.20 -5.72 16.06
N GLU A 633 8.25 -6.17 15.38
CA GLU A 633 9.63 -5.76 15.62
C GLU A 633 9.95 -4.28 15.34
N LEU A 634 9.07 -3.56 14.64
CA LEU A 634 9.21 -2.12 14.38
C LEU A 634 8.27 -1.24 15.21
N GLU A 635 7.40 -1.84 16.04
CA GLU A 635 6.41 -1.11 16.83
C GLU A 635 7.05 -0.04 17.71
N CYS A 636 8.17 -0.36 18.38
CA CYS A 636 8.89 0.61 19.22
C CYS A 636 9.58 1.73 18.46
N VAL A 637 9.98 1.49 17.21
CA VAL A 637 10.44 2.56 16.32
C VAL A 637 9.26 3.50 16.06
N GLY A 638 8.10 2.94 15.75
CA GLY A 638 6.85 3.67 15.57
C GLY A 638 6.48 4.57 16.74
N ASP A 639 6.52 4.04 17.97
CA ASP A 639 6.21 4.80 19.18
C ASP A 639 7.15 5.97 19.40
N SER A 640 8.45 5.78 19.18
CA SER A 640 9.43 6.87 19.29
C SER A 640 9.14 7.99 18.27
N LEU A 641 8.77 7.62 17.04
CA LEU A 641 8.40 8.57 16.00
C LEU A 641 7.12 9.32 16.36
N ARG A 642 6.09 8.61 16.87
CA ARG A 642 4.82 9.20 17.32
C ARG A 642 5.05 10.21 18.44
N GLU A 643 5.89 9.88 19.44
CA GLU A 643 6.24 10.80 20.53
C GLU A 643 6.91 12.09 20.01
N ARG A 644 7.91 11.94 19.12
CA ARG A 644 8.62 13.10 18.54
C ARG A 644 7.72 13.96 17.66
N PHE A 645 6.87 13.33 16.86
CA PHE A 645 5.92 14.02 16.00
C PHE A 645 4.91 14.83 16.82
N ALA A 646 4.30 14.22 17.83
CA ALA A 646 3.40 14.89 18.76
C ALA A 646 4.09 16.05 19.51
N ALA A 647 5.32 15.84 19.99
CA ALA A 647 6.11 16.88 20.66
C ALA A 647 6.45 18.08 19.76
N SER A 648 6.42 17.88 18.43
CA SER A 648 6.63 18.92 17.43
C SER A 648 5.35 19.64 16.99
N GLU A 649 4.21 19.33 17.61
CA GLU A 649 2.87 19.77 17.19
C GLU A 649 2.54 19.31 15.75
N GLY A 650 2.99 18.10 15.39
CA GLY A 650 2.66 17.45 14.11
C GLY A 650 3.41 17.99 12.90
N ARG A 651 4.58 18.59 13.06
CA ARG A 651 5.41 19.10 11.96
C ARG A 651 5.89 17.96 11.06
N LEU A 652 5.61 18.08 9.75
CA LEU A 652 5.86 17.01 8.77
C LEU A 652 7.36 16.70 8.62
N ASP A 653 8.19 17.75 8.56
CA ASP A 653 9.63 17.64 8.34
C ASP A 653 10.38 16.97 9.50
N VAL A 654 9.80 16.95 10.71
CA VAL A 654 10.40 16.35 11.90
C VAL A 654 10.50 14.83 11.79
N LEU A 655 9.67 14.16 11.00
CA LEU A 655 9.75 12.69 10.87
C LEU A 655 11.03 12.22 10.18
N VAL A 656 11.60 13.02 9.27
CA VAL A 656 12.90 12.70 8.66
C VAL A 656 14.00 12.73 9.71
N ASP A 657 14.07 13.81 10.51
CA ASP A 657 15.04 13.94 11.60
C ASP A 657 14.84 12.86 12.68
N ALA A 658 13.59 12.59 13.05
CA ALA A 658 13.24 11.58 14.04
C ALA A 658 13.71 10.18 13.61
N LEU A 659 13.53 9.82 12.34
CA LEU A 659 14.02 8.56 11.78
C LEU A 659 15.55 8.52 11.75
N VAL A 660 16.21 9.54 11.20
CA VAL A 660 17.67 9.57 11.03
C VAL A 660 18.40 9.55 12.37
N THR A 661 17.81 10.12 13.42
CA THR A 661 18.38 10.15 14.77
C THR A 661 17.93 9.00 15.66
N SER A 662 17.14 8.05 15.14
CA SER A 662 16.72 6.85 15.89
C SER A 662 17.86 5.83 16.04
N PRO A 663 17.87 5.01 17.11
CA PRO A 663 18.81 3.90 17.23
C PRO A 663 18.72 2.92 16.06
N HIS A 664 17.51 2.70 15.54
CA HIS A 664 17.24 1.92 14.34
C HIS A 664 18.08 2.43 13.16
N PHE A 665 18.31 3.73 12.97
CA PHE A 665 19.05 4.19 11.79
C PHE A 665 20.52 3.72 11.72
N LEU A 666 21.12 3.40 12.86
CA LEU A 666 22.53 2.98 12.96
C LEU A 666 22.69 1.50 13.29
N ARG A 667 21.62 0.82 13.72
CA ARG A 667 21.69 -0.55 14.25
C ARG A 667 20.52 -1.40 13.79
N ARG A 668 20.75 -2.71 13.74
CA ARG A 668 19.73 -3.75 13.53
C ARG A 668 19.86 -4.80 14.64
N ARG A 669 18.88 -5.68 14.78
CA ARG A 669 18.99 -6.88 15.62
C ARG A 669 19.07 -8.16 14.79
N ALA A 670 19.42 -9.26 15.44
CA ALA A 670 19.39 -10.58 14.84
C ALA A 670 17.95 -10.96 14.45
N ASP A 671 17.82 -11.72 13.37
CA ASP A 671 16.59 -12.46 13.06
C ASP A 671 16.50 -13.67 14.00
N ASP A 672 15.55 -13.64 14.94
CA ASP A 672 15.36 -14.70 15.93
C ASP A 672 14.82 -16.00 15.29
N GLY A 673 14.38 -15.95 14.02
CA GLY A 673 14.00 -17.11 13.21
C GLY A 673 15.18 -17.96 12.74
N ALA A 674 16.41 -17.43 12.80
CA ALA A 674 17.64 -18.15 12.46
C ALA A 674 18.29 -18.77 13.72
N SER A 675 17.58 -19.68 14.41
CA SER A 675 18.21 -20.53 15.42
C SER A 675 19.48 -21.16 14.86
N SER A 676 20.59 -20.80 15.48
CA SER A 676 21.95 -21.28 15.25
C SER A 676 22.00 -22.76 14.86
N GLY A 677 22.19 -23.03 13.57
CA GLY A 677 22.79 -24.27 13.11
C GLY A 677 24.23 -24.29 13.60
N SER A 678 24.45 -24.76 14.83
CA SER A 678 25.77 -25.03 15.37
C SER A 678 26.52 -25.90 14.37
N GLY A 679 27.62 -25.38 13.85
CA GLY A 679 28.48 -26.10 12.92
C GLY A 679 28.91 -27.44 13.52
N ASP A 680 28.72 -28.50 12.73
CA ASP A 680 29.44 -29.75 12.93
C ASP A 680 30.42 -29.90 11.76
N GLU A 681 31.69 -29.65 12.06
CA GLU A 681 32.80 -30.03 11.19
C GLU A 681 32.94 -31.56 11.22
N GLY A 682 32.60 -32.19 10.09
CA GLY A 682 33.27 -33.40 9.60
C GLY A 682 32.48 -34.71 9.65
N ASP A 683 32.22 -35.30 8.48
CA ASP A 683 32.89 -36.55 8.10
C ASP A 683 32.75 -36.79 6.58
N GLU A 684 33.84 -37.25 5.96
CA GLU A 684 33.92 -37.64 4.57
C GLU A 684 33.14 -38.94 4.33
N GLY A 685 32.40 -39.03 3.22
CA GLY A 685 31.72 -40.27 2.84
C GLY A 685 31.20 -40.26 1.41
N GLU A 686 32.05 -40.71 0.49
CA GLU A 686 31.71 -41.05 -0.89
C GLU A 686 30.48 -41.98 -0.98
N SER A 687 29.56 -41.69 -1.90
CA SER A 687 28.84 -42.75 -2.62
C SER A 687 28.42 -42.28 -4.00
N GLU A 688 29.15 -42.78 -5.00
CA GLU A 688 28.68 -42.93 -6.37
C GLU A 688 27.41 -43.81 -6.37
N ASP A 689 26.36 -43.42 -7.09
CA ASP A 689 25.48 -44.42 -7.70
C ASP A 689 25.03 -43.98 -9.10
N THR A 690 25.36 -44.84 -10.05
CA THR A 690 25.07 -44.77 -11.48
C THR A 690 23.81 -45.58 -11.76
N GLY A 691 22.81 -44.97 -12.42
CA GLY A 691 21.57 -45.65 -12.79
C GLY A 691 21.07 -45.29 -14.19
N THR A 692 21.67 -45.90 -15.20
CA THR A 692 21.18 -45.95 -16.60
C THR A 692 19.89 -46.79 -16.72
N SER A 693 18.91 -46.37 -17.52
CA SER A 693 17.91 -47.24 -18.17
C SER A 693 17.09 -46.49 -19.23
N THR A 694 17.57 -46.43 -20.48
CA THR A 694 17.01 -47.11 -21.68
C THR A 694 15.72 -46.55 -22.28
N ASP A 695 15.97 -45.88 -23.41
CA ASP A 695 15.25 -45.76 -24.68
C ASP A 695 14.38 -46.98 -25.10
N GLU A 696 13.15 -46.70 -25.57
CA GLU A 696 12.46 -47.46 -26.63
C GLU A 696 11.71 -46.47 -27.54
N GLY A 697 12.19 -46.33 -28.77
CA GLY A 697 11.57 -45.57 -29.83
C GLY A 697 10.41 -46.27 -30.54
N GLY A 698 9.64 -45.47 -31.27
CA GLY A 698 8.65 -45.89 -32.26
C GLY A 698 8.59 -44.85 -33.39
N GLU A 699 9.18 -45.19 -34.52
CA GLU A 699 9.24 -44.38 -35.75
C GLU A 699 7.86 -44.22 -36.40
N THR A 700 7.61 -43.09 -37.10
CA THR A 700 7.06 -43.12 -38.47
C THR A 700 7.29 -41.80 -39.22
N GLU A 701 8.06 -41.94 -40.29
CA GLU A 701 8.17 -41.24 -41.58
C GLU A 701 7.46 -39.89 -41.82
N GLY A 702 8.24 -38.96 -42.39
CA GLY A 702 7.80 -37.65 -42.83
C GLY A 702 6.97 -37.61 -44.11
N GLY A 703 6.28 -36.49 -44.27
CA GLY A 703 5.67 -36.02 -45.49
C GLY A 703 5.86 -34.51 -45.55
N GLU A 704 6.42 -34.04 -46.67
CA GLU A 704 6.50 -32.64 -47.07
C GLU A 704 5.10 -32.02 -47.02
N ASP A 705 4.95 -30.87 -46.34
CA ASP A 705 3.74 -30.06 -46.48
C ASP A 705 4.06 -28.68 -47.04
N THR A 706 3.30 -28.39 -48.08
CA THR A 706 3.33 -27.20 -48.91
C THR A 706 2.70 -26.04 -48.18
N SER A 707 3.26 -24.85 -48.41
CA SER A 707 2.64 -23.56 -48.11
C SER A 707 1.16 -23.52 -48.48
N ASP A 708 0.29 -23.38 -47.49
CA ASP A 708 -1.02 -22.76 -47.66
C ASP A 708 -1.28 -21.88 -46.43
N GLU A 709 -1.51 -20.60 -46.70
CA GLU A 709 -1.87 -19.60 -45.70
C GLU A 709 -3.27 -19.97 -45.16
N GLY A 710 -3.31 -20.42 -43.91
CA GLY A 710 -4.52 -20.62 -43.14
C GLY A 710 -4.57 -19.59 -42.02
N ASP A 711 -5.35 -18.55 -42.27
CA ASP A 711 -5.89 -17.58 -41.30
C ASP A 711 -6.60 -18.36 -40.17
N GLU A 712 -5.97 -18.49 -39.01
CA GLU A 712 -6.65 -18.93 -37.78
C GLU A 712 -7.36 -17.73 -37.19
N GLY A 713 -8.68 -17.69 -37.42
CA GLY A 713 -9.55 -16.60 -37.05
C GLY A 713 -9.67 -16.44 -35.53
N SER A 714 -9.26 -15.27 -35.04
CA SER A 714 -9.95 -14.61 -33.93
C SER A 714 -11.41 -14.42 -34.37
N GLU A 715 -12.35 -15.08 -33.69
CA GLU A 715 -13.77 -14.74 -33.85
C GLU A 715 -13.92 -13.32 -33.28
N GLY A 716 -14.08 -12.32 -34.17
CA GLY A 716 -14.32 -10.95 -33.76
C GLY A 716 -15.57 -10.81 -32.87
N PRO A 717 -15.79 -9.63 -32.26
CA PRO A 717 -16.87 -9.42 -31.30
C PRO A 717 -18.23 -9.85 -31.85
N SER A 718 -18.99 -10.62 -31.06
CA SER A 718 -20.36 -11.02 -31.39
C SER A 718 -21.32 -9.92 -30.96
N MET A 719 -22.30 -9.56 -31.79
CA MET A 719 -23.21 -8.44 -31.53
C MET A 719 -24.60 -8.67 -32.10
N THR A 720 -25.58 -7.94 -31.59
CA THR A 720 -26.96 -7.98 -32.09
C THR A 720 -27.02 -7.66 -33.60
N ASP A 721 -27.75 -8.47 -34.38
CA ASP A 721 -27.95 -8.24 -35.82
C ASP A 721 -28.42 -6.79 -36.12
N GLY A 722 -27.68 -6.08 -36.96
CA GLY A 722 -27.98 -4.69 -37.34
C GLY A 722 -27.29 -3.62 -36.48
N ILE A 723 -26.38 -4.04 -35.58
CA ILE A 723 -25.43 -3.19 -34.88
C ILE A 723 -24.04 -3.30 -35.53
N GLU A 724 -23.30 -2.19 -35.55
CA GLU A 724 -21.86 -2.14 -35.79
C GLU A 724 -21.19 -1.48 -34.57
N ILE A 725 -19.94 -1.86 -34.25
CA ILE A 725 -19.19 -1.25 -33.15
C ILE A 725 -17.84 -0.68 -33.58
N GLU A 726 -17.37 0.29 -32.82
CA GLU A 726 -16.02 0.87 -32.89
C GLU A 726 -15.46 0.95 -31.47
N ILE A 727 -14.30 0.32 -31.23
CA ILE A 727 -13.61 0.33 -29.94
C ILE A 727 -12.45 1.32 -30.03
N MET A 728 -12.36 2.23 -29.06
CA MET A 728 -11.31 3.22 -28.94
C MET A 728 -10.62 3.06 -27.59
N VAL A 729 -9.30 2.87 -27.60
CA VAL A 729 -8.48 2.88 -26.39
C VAL A 729 -8.42 4.31 -25.87
N ASP A 730 -9.03 4.54 -24.70
CA ASP A 730 -9.07 5.86 -24.04
C ASP A 730 -7.80 6.11 -23.24
N SER A 731 -7.35 5.09 -22.51
CA SER A 731 -6.13 5.15 -21.71
C SER A 731 -5.53 3.75 -21.54
N MET A 732 -4.20 3.69 -21.42
CA MET A 732 -3.47 2.47 -21.20
C MET A 732 -2.36 2.77 -20.18
N TRP A 733 -2.26 1.95 -19.15
CA TRP A 733 -1.22 1.97 -18.14
C TRP A 733 -0.68 0.54 -18.11
N GLY A 734 0.63 0.27 -18.13
CA GLY A 734 1.21 -1.02 -18.56
C GLY A 734 0.61 -2.35 -18.04
N GLN A 735 -0.25 -2.35 -17.02
CA GLN A 735 -1.03 -3.48 -16.49
C GLN A 735 -2.53 -3.46 -16.86
N GLY A 736 -2.99 -2.60 -17.77
CA GLY A 736 -4.39 -2.48 -18.11
C GLY A 736 -4.71 -1.39 -19.13
N GLU A 737 -5.95 -1.39 -19.61
CA GLU A 737 -6.47 -0.34 -20.50
C GLU A 737 -7.94 -0.07 -20.22
N CYS A 738 -8.40 1.14 -20.54
CA CYS A 738 -9.82 1.46 -20.62
C CYS A 738 -10.18 1.81 -22.05
N ASP A 739 -11.32 1.27 -22.49
CA ASP A 739 -11.85 1.41 -23.84
C ASP A 739 -13.26 2.02 -23.83
N THR A 740 -13.52 2.92 -24.78
CA THR A 740 -14.87 3.33 -25.15
C THR A 740 -15.31 2.54 -26.39
N VAL A 741 -16.50 1.96 -26.32
CA VAL A 741 -17.16 1.25 -27.40
C VAL A 741 -18.36 2.05 -27.90
N HIS A 742 -18.28 2.54 -29.13
CA HIS A 742 -19.43 3.12 -29.84
C HIS A 742 -20.26 2.02 -30.51
N VAL A 743 -21.57 2.05 -30.27
CA VAL A 743 -22.55 1.08 -30.77
C VAL A 743 -23.48 1.80 -31.76
N TYR A 744 -23.34 1.49 -33.05
CA TYR A 744 -24.07 2.11 -34.15
C TYR A 744 -25.25 1.24 -34.60
N ASN A 745 -26.45 1.81 -34.66
CA ASN A 745 -27.60 1.16 -35.28
C ASN A 745 -27.65 1.46 -36.78
N VAL A 746 -27.21 0.50 -37.61
CA VAL A 746 -27.18 0.66 -39.07
C VAL A 746 -28.53 0.38 -39.75
N THR A 747 -29.59 0.16 -38.98
CA THR A 747 -30.93 -0.13 -39.50
C THR A 747 -31.86 1.09 -39.51
N ASP A 748 -33.03 0.92 -40.15
CA ASP A 748 -34.08 1.95 -40.24
C ASP A 748 -35.10 1.89 -39.07
N ALA A 749 -34.84 1.08 -38.03
CA ALA A 749 -35.72 0.93 -36.87
C ALA A 749 -34.91 0.93 -35.56
N PRO A 750 -35.48 1.34 -34.42
CA PRO A 750 -34.81 1.24 -33.13
C PRO A 750 -34.45 -0.21 -32.79
N ILE A 751 -33.26 -0.43 -32.23
CA ILE A 751 -32.73 -1.76 -31.87
C ILE A 751 -32.23 -1.74 -30.43
N SER A 752 -32.54 -2.79 -29.66
CA SER A 752 -31.86 -3.06 -28.39
C SER A 752 -30.55 -3.77 -28.66
N TRP A 753 -29.48 -3.37 -27.98
CA TRP A 753 -28.13 -3.82 -28.27
C TRP A 753 -27.57 -4.73 -27.17
N GLU A 754 -26.75 -5.67 -27.63
CA GLU A 754 -25.94 -6.60 -26.87
C GLU A 754 -24.64 -6.79 -27.67
N VAL A 755 -23.50 -6.71 -27.00
CA VAL A 755 -22.16 -6.83 -27.57
C VAL A 755 -21.32 -7.74 -26.68
N SER A 756 -20.75 -8.80 -27.22
CA SER A 756 -19.84 -9.71 -26.54
C SER A 756 -18.42 -9.54 -27.08
N ILE A 757 -17.48 -9.24 -26.18
CA ILE A 757 -16.09 -8.92 -26.48
C ILE A 757 -15.20 -9.91 -25.71
N GLU A 758 -14.18 -10.45 -26.38
CA GLU A 758 -13.08 -11.15 -25.72
C GLU A 758 -12.15 -10.08 -25.16
N LEU A 759 -12.06 -10.00 -23.83
CA LEU A 759 -11.26 -8.98 -23.16
C LEU A 759 -9.81 -9.47 -23.05
N PRO A 760 -8.81 -8.60 -23.28
CA PRO A 760 -7.39 -8.96 -23.17
C PRO A 760 -6.91 -9.16 -21.73
N GLY A 761 -7.77 -8.92 -20.73
CA GLY A 761 -7.49 -9.04 -19.30
C GLY A 761 -8.76 -9.24 -18.47
N THR A 762 -8.63 -9.14 -17.15
CA THR A 762 -9.75 -9.22 -16.20
C THR A 762 -10.53 -7.91 -16.21
N LEU A 763 -11.86 -7.97 -16.39
CA LEU A 763 -12.72 -6.79 -16.33
C LEU A 763 -12.64 -6.13 -14.95
N ALA A 764 -11.99 -4.97 -14.88
CA ALA A 764 -11.80 -4.20 -13.67
C ALA A 764 -12.98 -3.24 -13.41
N ASN A 765 -13.49 -2.60 -14.48
CA ASN A 765 -14.58 -1.62 -14.36
C ASN A 765 -15.37 -1.49 -15.68
N TYR A 766 -16.57 -0.90 -15.62
CA TYR A 766 -17.37 -0.59 -16.81
C TYR A 766 -18.42 0.50 -16.54
N TRP A 767 -18.92 1.14 -17.60
CA TRP A 767 -19.96 2.16 -17.54
C TRP A 767 -20.91 2.10 -18.73
N ASN A 768 -22.13 2.64 -18.55
CA ASN A 768 -23.18 2.69 -19.57
C ASN A 768 -23.56 1.30 -20.14
N ALA A 769 -23.29 0.24 -19.39
CA ALA A 769 -23.62 -1.13 -19.74
C ALA A 769 -23.78 -1.96 -18.46
N VAL A 770 -24.44 -3.09 -18.56
CA VAL A 770 -24.33 -4.20 -17.60
C VAL A 770 -23.43 -5.25 -18.22
N ALA A 771 -22.36 -5.61 -17.53
CA ALA A 771 -21.44 -6.63 -17.98
C ALA A 771 -21.73 -7.98 -17.31
N SER A 772 -21.64 -9.07 -18.07
CA SER A 772 -21.64 -10.43 -17.56
C SER A 772 -20.49 -11.21 -18.19
N VAL A 773 -19.65 -11.82 -17.35
CA VAL A 773 -18.48 -12.60 -17.79
C VAL A 773 -18.86 -14.08 -17.87
N ASP A 774 -18.66 -14.69 -19.05
CA ASP A 774 -18.61 -16.15 -19.25
C ASP A 774 -17.17 -16.53 -19.65
N ALA A 775 -16.80 -17.81 -19.54
CA ALA A 775 -15.43 -18.32 -19.46
C ALA A 775 -14.35 -17.71 -20.40
N GLU A 776 -14.73 -17.16 -21.56
CA GLU A 776 -13.83 -16.50 -22.52
C GLU A 776 -14.40 -15.16 -23.08
N LEU A 777 -15.62 -14.76 -22.72
CA LEU A 777 -16.31 -13.61 -23.32
C LEU A 777 -16.99 -12.76 -22.25
N THR A 778 -16.83 -11.45 -22.36
CA THR A 778 -17.61 -10.48 -21.59
C THR A 778 -18.74 -9.94 -22.45
N THR A 779 -19.98 -10.14 -22.01
CA THR A 779 -21.18 -9.62 -22.68
C THR A 779 -21.66 -8.34 -22.02
N PHE A 780 -21.79 -7.29 -22.81
CA PHE A 780 -22.30 -5.98 -22.43
C PHE A 780 -23.70 -5.79 -23.01
N VAL A 781 -24.64 -5.39 -22.15
CA VAL A 781 -25.99 -4.99 -22.55
C VAL A 781 -26.30 -3.59 -22.06
N GLY A 782 -27.06 -2.81 -22.83
CA GLY A 782 -27.38 -1.45 -22.43
C GLY A 782 -28.23 -1.36 -21.18
N GLU A 783 -27.97 -0.35 -20.37
CA GLU A 783 -28.76 0.01 -19.20
C GLU A 783 -30.13 0.57 -19.58
N SER A 784 -31.01 0.76 -18.59
CA SER A 784 -32.38 1.25 -18.84
C SER A 784 -32.45 2.55 -19.67
N HIS A 785 -31.45 3.43 -19.57
CA HIS A 785 -31.41 4.72 -20.24
C HIS A 785 -30.83 4.67 -21.67
N ASN A 786 -30.02 3.65 -22.01
CA ASN A 786 -29.36 3.53 -23.31
C ASN A 786 -29.55 2.15 -23.99
N SER A 787 -30.36 1.26 -23.43
CA SER A 787 -30.67 -0.10 -23.92
C SER A 787 -31.29 -0.16 -25.32
N THR A 788 -31.67 0.98 -25.91
CA THR A 788 -32.21 1.06 -27.27
C THR A 788 -31.50 2.18 -28.03
N VAL A 789 -30.95 1.84 -29.19
CA VAL A 789 -30.36 2.79 -30.14
C VAL A 789 -31.40 3.13 -31.20
N GLU A 790 -31.73 4.40 -31.37
CA GLU A 790 -32.64 4.85 -32.43
C GLU A 790 -32.10 4.54 -33.84
N ALA A 791 -32.99 4.52 -34.84
CA ALA A 791 -32.60 4.23 -36.22
C ALA A 791 -31.48 5.18 -36.71
N GLN A 792 -30.39 4.63 -37.25
CA GLN A 792 -29.19 5.39 -37.65
C GLN A 792 -28.54 6.18 -36.50
N GLY A 793 -28.83 5.81 -35.25
CA GLY A 793 -28.27 6.43 -34.05
C GLY A 793 -27.03 5.70 -33.52
N THR A 794 -26.44 6.29 -32.49
CA THR A 794 -25.27 5.76 -31.77
C THR A 794 -25.50 5.89 -30.27
N VAL A 795 -25.00 4.92 -29.52
CA VAL A 795 -24.77 5.01 -28.08
C VAL A 795 -23.33 4.58 -27.77
N SER A 796 -22.84 4.91 -26.58
CA SER A 796 -21.50 4.52 -26.10
C SER A 796 -21.62 3.75 -24.80
N PHE A 797 -20.74 2.76 -24.62
CA PHE A 797 -20.38 2.23 -23.31
C PHE A 797 -18.87 2.12 -23.20
N GLY A 798 -18.34 1.81 -22.02
CA GLY A 798 -16.92 1.51 -21.92
C GLY A 798 -16.58 0.58 -20.78
N TYR A 799 -15.34 0.12 -20.77
CA TYR A 799 -14.80 -0.83 -19.80
C TYR A 799 -13.33 -0.57 -19.54
N CYS A 800 -12.84 -1.07 -18.42
CA CYS A 800 -11.42 -1.14 -18.09
C CYS A 800 -11.05 -2.59 -17.79
N VAL A 801 -9.86 -3.00 -18.22
CA VAL A 801 -9.29 -4.34 -17.99
C VAL A 801 -7.94 -4.22 -17.33
N ASP A 802 -7.63 -5.16 -16.44
CA ASP A 802 -6.28 -5.39 -15.92
C ASP A 802 -5.70 -6.65 -16.57
N TYR A 803 -4.49 -6.56 -17.14
CA TYR A 803 -3.81 -7.64 -17.88
C TYR A 803 -3.28 -8.78 -16.99
#